data_AF-A0A8T7L3U9-F1
#
_entry.id   AF-A0A8T7L3U9-F1
#
_cell.length_a   1.000
_cell.length_b   1.000
_cell.length_c   1.000
_cell.angle_alpha   90.00
_cell.angle_beta   90.00
_cell.angle_gamma   90.00
#
_symmetry.space_group_name_H-M   'P 1'
#
loop_
_entity.id
_entity.type
_entity.pdbx_description
1 polymer ?
#
loop_
_entity_poly.entity_id
_entity_poly.type
_entity_poly.pdbx_seq_one_letter_code
_entity_poly.pdbx_strand_id
1 'polypeptide(L)'
;MRNHFLRMAAILFILAVAFTGTQAKTQPVFRIGVLDDAFGPISKGAWLAVEAINMAGGIQGADGTFFRLELVIQPASSLETSVANLNQAAIIAALGPESNEAVLSNLALLQRLNVPLLTPAMVDTLLTSDTSGRLLRMRAAEVLRGRALADYLITDLQVRRIATVQLGFDIDVTAGVIGFSEAARALGVTTQPALQVQNPAGNAAIISQLIGANPEIIVIYGHPTQAGPFYESLRAAGWSGLAAYTDADAPAFSEAVSAENIGGLVSVTTWPLTATDPASTDFRDRYIFAFAEVPNPIAAASYDAVYLLAEAIRRPGELLTNLLQLDNIQGVQGSLRPAQLSRGETSSNVAIVQLNDFGAPQLLARFEAGQQIPLDQAVARPTPTPAATPTPQGVVATITRAVQNVRSGPELNYDVIGQLSQGEQVQVIGANIDFSWLVIEFRGQQGWISRSILDTFGSLNTLPIVNPPPTPTPAPSPTAPPLPDIVLDSAFVTPSPIIPNALFTVSVSVRNAGGANAGQFAIAANFPPNNIFASAIVPGLAAGQIATVNLTGTLANTGFYAVTIVGDLNSEVQELDENNNLLNFSYTINKPVIRQASQLLNSGDTLDLEGNAVQGDVNWDAGTGLLNAIFGAKIAIIPNANLNTMHYDLIDPNIVNQVSIPAGSLVPGVVIGILTADGNRGAMRVDNLANNQLSLTFVVYQN
;
A
#
# COMPACT_ATOMS: atom_id res chain seq x y z
N MET A 1 -54.45 37.09 -55.98
CA MET A 1 -54.00 35.75 -55.54
C MET A 1 -52.80 35.94 -54.62
N ARG A 2 -52.99 35.60 -53.33
CA ARG A 2 -51.98 35.11 -52.34
C ARG A 2 -50.86 36.11 -51.94
N ASN A 3 -51.18 37.05 -51.03
CA ASN A 3 -50.94 37.03 -49.56
C ASN A 3 -49.45 37.25 -49.18
N HIS A 4 -49.03 38.48 -48.84
CA HIS A 4 -49.14 39.14 -47.51
C HIS A 4 -48.09 38.58 -46.52
N PHE A 5 -47.21 39.33 -45.84
CA PHE A 5 -46.99 40.76 -45.61
C PHE A 5 -45.52 40.86 -45.13
N LEU A 6 -44.74 41.82 -45.64
CA LEU A 6 -43.34 42.02 -45.26
C LEU A 6 -43.21 43.34 -44.48
N ARG A 7 -42.39 43.30 -43.42
CA ARG A 7 -41.70 44.41 -42.72
C ARG A 7 -42.46 45.13 -41.60
N MET A 8 -41.96 44.93 -40.38
CA MET A 8 -41.36 46.03 -39.62
C MET A 8 -40.31 45.49 -38.65
N ALA A 9 -39.10 46.04 -38.73
CA ALA A 9 -37.99 45.79 -37.83
C ALA A 9 -37.87 46.97 -36.85
N ALA A 10 -37.67 46.68 -35.56
CA ALA A 10 -36.87 47.49 -34.65
C ALA A 10 -36.64 46.80 -33.28
N ILE A 11 -35.37 46.47 -33.03
CA ILE A 11 -34.59 46.68 -31.79
C ILE A 11 -34.95 45.83 -30.55
N LEU A 12 -34.01 44.96 -30.10
CA LEU A 12 -33.34 45.13 -28.81
C LEU A 12 -32.10 44.21 -28.63
N PHE A 13 -31.01 44.85 -28.22
CA PHE A 13 -29.75 44.39 -27.61
C PHE A 13 -29.65 42.95 -27.08
N ILE A 14 -28.61 42.22 -27.49
CA ILE A 14 -27.94 41.20 -26.65
C ILE A 14 -26.42 41.48 -26.64
N LEU A 15 -25.90 41.56 -25.43
CA LEU A 15 -24.54 41.80 -25.01
C LEU A 15 -23.57 40.79 -25.64
N ALA A 16 -22.54 41.26 -26.34
CA ALA A 16 -21.41 40.43 -26.75
C ALA A 16 -20.44 40.28 -25.56
N VAL A 17 -20.40 39.08 -24.96
CA VAL A 17 -19.27 38.67 -24.11
C VAL A 17 -18.21 38.08 -25.03
N ALA A 18 -17.10 38.79 -25.17
CA ALA A 18 -15.91 38.28 -25.86
C ALA A 18 -15.31 37.14 -25.03
N PHE A 19 -15.49 35.90 -25.47
CA PHE A 19 -14.70 34.77 -25.00
C PHE A 19 -13.28 34.91 -25.59
N THR A 20 -12.33 35.37 -24.78
CA THR A 20 -10.92 35.18 -25.08
C THR A 20 -10.60 33.70 -24.89
N GLY A 21 -10.34 32.99 -25.97
CA GLY A 21 -9.88 31.61 -25.92
C GLY A 21 -8.51 31.53 -25.23
N THR A 22 -8.48 31.08 -23.98
CA THR A 22 -7.27 30.55 -23.37
C THR A 22 -6.98 29.19 -23.98
N GLN A 23 -5.97 29.10 -24.84
CA GLN A 23 -5.36 27.81 -25.18
C GLN A 23 -4.84 27.19 -23.88
N ALA A 24 -5.29 25.98 -23.55
CA ALA A 24 -4.71 25.18 -22.49
C ALA A 24 -3.24 24.90 -22.86
N LYS A 25 -2.29 25.46 -22.11
CA LYS A 25 -0.87 25.12 -22.25
C LYS A 25 -0.72 23.63 -21.91
N THR A 26 -0.21 22.84 -22.85
CA THR A 26 0.25 21.47 -22.56
C THR A 26 1.35 21.55 -21.50
N GLN A 27 1.17 20.82 -20.40
CA GLN A 27 2.19 20.80 -19.34
C GLN A 27 3.47 20.15 -19.91
N PRO A 28 4.65 20.74 -19.70
CA PRO A 28 5.92 20.10 -20.07
C PRO A 28 6.10 18.78 -19.31
N VAL A 29 6.80 17.83 -19.94
CA VAL A 29 6.95 16.46 -19.43
C VAL A 29 8.41 16.18 -19.08
N PHE A 30 8.64 15.64 -17.89
CA PHE A 30 9.91 15.02 -17.52
C PHE A 30 9.80 13.50 -17.63
N ARG A 31 10.70 12.89 -18.39
CA ARG A 31 10.75 11.45 -18.59
C ARG A 31 11.76 10.79 -17.69
N ILE A 32 11.36 9.70 -17.03
CA ILE A 32 12.22 8.87 -16.19
C ILE A 32 12.37 7.52 -16.90
N GLY A 33 13.60 7.14 -17.20
CA GLY A 33 13.89 5.82 -17.73
C GLY A 33 13.75 4.75 -16.65
N VAL A 34 13.27 3.57 -17.01
CA VAL A 34 13.23 2.42 -16.09
C VAL A 34 13.87 1.23 -16.79
N LEU A 35 14.91 0.68 -16.18
CA LEU A 35 15.61 -0.53 -16.63
C LEU A 35 15.11 -1.73 -15.85
N ASP A 36 13.94 -2.21 -16.24
CA ASP A 36 13.20 -3.31 -15.64
C ASP A 36 12.17 -3.84 -16.64
N ASP A 37 11.61 -5.03 -16.39
CA ASP A 37 10.46 -5.50 -17.16
C ASP A 37 9.22 -4.65 -16.84
N ALA A 38 8.24 -4.60 -17.76
CA ALA A 38 7.06 -3.74 -17.61
C ALA A 38 6.24 -4.02 -16.35
N PHE A 39 6.29 -5.26 -15.86
CA PHE A 39 5.63 -5.70 -14.63
C PHE A 39 6.63 -6.05 -13.53
N GLY A 40 7.90 -5.64 -13.68
CA GLY A 40 8.91 -5.81 -12.65
C GLY A 40 8.69 -4.85 -11.46
N PRO A 41 9.35 -5.13 -10.32
CA PRO A 41 9.15 -4.38 -9.08
C PRO A 41 9.56 -2.91 -9.19
N ILE A 42 10.61 -2.59 -9.97
CA ILE A 42 11.04 -1.20 -10.18
C ILE A 42 9.98 -0.47 -10.99
N SER A 43 9.49 -1.07 -12.07
CA SER A 43 8.43 -0.50 -12.91
C SER A 43 7.15 -0.23 -12.13
N LYS A 44 6.66 -1.20 -11.35
CA LYS A 44 5.43 -1.07 -10.56
C LYS A 44 5.54 -0.02 -9.45
N GLY A 45 6.65 -0.01 -8.71
CA GLY A 45 6.91 1.00 -7.68
C GLY A 45 7.00 2.42 -8.24
N ALA A 46 7.71 2.59 -9.36
CA ALA A 46 7.83 3.88 -10.04
C ALA A 46 6.49 4.36 -10.60
N TRP A 47 5.71 3.46 -11.20
CA TRP A 47 4.40 3.78 -11.78
C TRP A 47 3.46 4.34 -10.72
N LEU A 48 3.41 3.69 -9.55
CA LEU A 48 2.52 4.10 -8.48
C LEU A 48 2.87 5.51 -7.94
N ALA A 49 4.17 5.84 -7.85
CA ALA A 49 4.61 7.17 -7.47
C ALA A 49 4.32 8.23 -8.54
N VAL A 50 4.58 7.92 -9.82
CA VAL A 50 4.30 8.82 -10.95
C VAL A 50 2.79 9.11 -11.05
N GLU A 51 1.95 8.09 -10.92
CA GLU A 51 0.50 8.23 -10.95
C GLU A 51 0.02 9.14 -9.81
N ALA A 52 0.48 8.88 -8.58
CA ALA A 52 0.13 9.72 -7.43
C ALA A 52 0.56 11.19 -7.60
N ILE A 53 1.76 11.44 -8.12
CA ILE A 53 2.27 12.80 -8.38
C ILE A 53 1.46 13.49 -9.47
N ASN A 54 1.18 12.80 -10.58
CA ASN A 54 0.44 13.36 -11.71
C ASN A 54 -1.02 13.66 -11.32
N MET A 55 -1.67 12.77 -10.55
CA MET A 55 -3.01 13.01 -9.99
C MET A 55 -3.06 14.22 -9.06
N ALA A 56 -1.95 14.54 -8.38
CA ALA A 56 -1.82 15.74 -7.55
C ALA A 56 -1.52 17.02 -8.36
N GLY A 57 -1.54 16.96 -9.70
CA GLY A 57 -1.29 18.09 -10.59
C GLY A 57 0.14 18.20 -11.11
N GLY A 58 0.99 17.19 -10.84
CA GLY A 58 2.38 17.13 -11.28
C GLY A 58 3.36 17.76 -10.30
N ILE A 59 4.53 18.17 -10.79
CA ILE A 59 5.60 18.79 -10.01
C ILE A 59 5.70 20.26 -10.38
N GLN A 60 5.58 21.14 -9.39
CA GLN A 60 5.90 22.55 -9.58
C GLN A 60 7.41 22.77 -9.47
N GLY A 61 8.04 23.18 -10.57
CA GLY A 61 9.44 23.60 -10.59
C GLY A 61 9.67 24.93 -9.88
N ALA A 62 10.94 25.29 -9.66
CA ALA A 62 11.33 26.52 -8.96
C ALA A 62 10.85 27.82 -9.64
N ASP A 63 10.57 27.77 -10.95
CA ASP A 63 10.03 28.86 -11.75
C ASP A 63 8.49 28.94 -11.73
N GLY A 64 7.83 28.04 -10.99
CA GLY A 64 6.39 27.92 -10.91
C GLY A 64 5.76 27.09 -12.04
N THR A 65 6.54 26.56 -12.98
CA THR A 65 6.04 25.71 -14.07
C THR A 65 5.64 24.33 -13.52
N PHE A 66 4.46 23.83 -13.89
CA PHE A 66 4.02 22.49 -13.54
C PHE A 66 4.45 21.48 -14.61
N PHE A 67 5.10 20.42 -14.19
CA PHE A 67 5.59 19.33 -15.03
C PHE A 67 4.85 18.04 -14.74
N ARG A 68 4.49 17.29 -15.79
CA ARG A 68 4.04 15.89 -15.66
C ARG A 68 5.26 14.97 -15.65
N LEU A 69 5.18 13.86 -14.92
CA LEU A 69 6.14 12.76 -15.01
C LEU A 69 5.65 11.68 -15.97
N GLU A 70 6.57 11.12 -16.76
CA GLU A 70 6.32 9.99 -17.66
C GLU A 70 7.41 8.94 -17.48
N LEU A 71 7.04 7.64 -17.48
CA LEU A 71 8.00 6.54 -17.44
C LEU A 71 8.31 6.03 -18.84
N VAL A 72 9.58 5.77 -19.11
CA VAL A 72 10.05 5.08 -20.31
C VAL A 72 10.66 3.76 -19.87
N ILE A 73 9.87 2.70 -19.91
CA ILE A 73 10.26 1.38 -19.42
C ILE A 73 10.98 0.62 -20.54
N GLN A 74 12.14 0.03 -20.23
CA GLN A 74 12.93 -0.80 -21.12
C GLN A 74 13.48 -2.03 -20.36
N PRO A 75 13.41 -3.23 -20.94
CA PRO A 75 13.81 -4.46 -20.25
C PRO A 75 15.32 -4.48 -19.93
N ALA A 76 15.68 -4.97 -18.75
CA ALA A 76 17.09 -5.10 -18.33
C ALA A 76 17.82 -6.26 -19.06
N SER A 77 17.08 -7.24 -19.58
CA SER A 77 17.61 -8.40 -20.31
C SER A 77 18.26 -8.06 -21.66
N SER A 78 18.00 -6.86 -22.22
CA SER A 78 18.57 -6.39 -23.49
C SER A 78 19.20 -4.99 -23.34
N LEU A 79 20.08 -4.87 -22.34
CA LEU A 79 20.54 -3.59 -21.80
C LEU A 79 21.16 -2.63 -22.82
N GLU A 80 21.92 -3.10 -23.81
CA GLU A 80 22.54 -2.24 -24.82
C GLU A 80 21.50 -1.48 -25.66
N THR A 81 20.49 -2.20 -26.15
CA THR A 81 19.36 -1.62 -26.89
C THR A 81 18.52 -0.72 -25.97
N SER A 82 18.25 -1.17 -24.75
CA SER A 82 17.50 -0.41 -23.75
C SER A 82 18.16 0.94 -23.46
N VAL A 83 19.47 0.98 -23.23
CA VAL A 83 20.22 2.23 -23.00
C VAL A 83 20.17 3.14 -24.23
N ALA A 84 20.26 2.60 -25.44
CA ALA A 84 20.12 3.40 -26.66
C ALA A 84 18.72 4.03 -26.79
N ASN A 85 17.66 3.27 -26.50
CA ASN A 85 16.28 3.75 -26.53
C ASN A 85 16.02 4.82 -25.47
N LEU A 86 16.52 4.62 -24.26
CA LEU A 86 16.40 5.61 -23.17
C LEU A 86 17.10 6.93 -23.52
N ASN A 87 18.29 6.88 -24.14
CA ASN A 87 18.98 8.07 -24.64
C ASN A 87 18.17 8.82 -25.70
N GLN A 88 17.49 8.10 -26.60
CA GLN A 88 16.61 8.71 -27.61
C GLN A 88 15.34 9.33 -27.00
N ALA A 89 14.87 8.81 -25.88
CA ALA A 89 13.66 9.29 -25.21
C ALA A 89 13.86 10.60 -24.41
N ALA A 90 15.10 11.11 -24.31
CA ALA A 90 15.45 12.32 -23.57
C ALA A 90 15.02 12.27 -22.09
N ILE A 91 15.32 11.15 -21.44
CA ILE A 91 15.08 10.98 -20.00
C ILE A 91 15.95 11.95 -19.17
N ILE A 92 15.48 12.32 -17.98
CA ILE A 92 16.22 13.17 -17.03
C ILE A 92 16.93 12.38 -15.93
N ALA A 93 16.50 11.15 -15.70
CA ALA A 93 17.04 10.20 -14.73
C ALA A 93 16.63 8.79 -15.15
N ALA A 94 17.33 7.78 -14.66
CA ALA A 94 16.98 6.38 -14.86
C ALA A 94 16.88 5.63 -13.52
N LEU A 95 15.98 4.66 -13.46
CA LEU A 95 15.81 3.72 -12.35
C LEU A 95 16.30 2.33 -12.77
N GLY A 96 16.92 1.61 -11.84
CA GLY A 96 17.47 0.26 -12.07
C GLY A 96 18.87 0.27 -12.72
N PRO A 97 19.36 -0.88 -13.22
CA PRO A 97 18.80 -2.23 -13.06
C PRO A 97 18.73 -2.69 -11.59
N GLU A 98 18.08 -3.83 -11.36
CA GLU A 98 17.80 -4.36 -10.03
C GLU A 98 19.02 -4.92 -9.29
N SER A 99 19.79 -5.80 -9.95
CA SER A 99 20.78 -6.64 -9.28
C SER A 99 22.19 -6.04 -9.26
N ASN A 100 22.98 -6.42 -8.24
CA ASN A 100 24.40 -6.06 -8.13
C ASN A 100 25.17 -6.43 -9.40
N GLU A 101 24.97 -7.65 -9.90
CA GLU A 101 25.62 -8.16 -11.11
C GLU A 101 25.24 -7.34 -12.34
N ALA A 102 23.95 -7.04 -12.53
CA ALA A 102 23.49 -6.27 -13.68
C ALA A 102 24.11 -4.86 -13.70
N VAL A 103 24.27 -4.23 -12.54
CA VAL A 103 24.90 -2.89 -12.46
C VAL A 103 26.41 -2.98 -12.67
N LEU A 104 27.11 -3.82 -11.89
CA LEU A 104 28.58 -3.88 -11.89
C LEU A 104 29.14 -4.36 -13.23
N SER A 105 28.53 -5.38 -13.84
CA SER A 105 28.97 -5.92 -15.13
C SER A 105 28.73 -4.98 -16.31
N ASN A 106 27.85 -3.97 -16.14
CA ASN A 106 27.44 -3.06 -17.21
C ASN A 106 27.69 -1.57 -16.91
N LEU A 107 28.50 -1.25 -15.91
CA LEU A 107 28.68 0.12 -15.43
C LEU A 107 29.05 1.11 -16.54
N ALA A 108 30.01 0.75 -17.40
CA ALA A 108 30.44 1.59 -18.52
C ALA A 108 29.34 1.83 -19.57
N LEU A 109 28.43 0.87 -19.75
CA LEU A 109 27.27 1.00 -20.65
C LEU A 109 26.21 1.91 -20.01
N LEU A 110 25.88 1.66 -18.74
CA LEU A 110 24.91 2.45 -17.98
C LEU A 110 25.32 3.93 -17.86
N GLN A 111 26.62 4.21 -17.69
CA GLN A 111 27.16 5.56 -17.65
C GLN A 111 26.96 6.35 -18.96
N ARG A 112 26.68 5.68 -20.10
CA ARG A 112 26.35 6.35 -21.37
C ARG A 112 24.99 7.05 -21.35
N LEU A 113 24.13 6.76 -20.37
CA LEU A 113 22.87 7.48 -20.17
C LEU A 113 23.11 8.96 -19.79
N ASN A 114 24.27 9.27 -19.19
CA ASN A 114 24.69 10.63 -18.79
C ASN A 114 23.64 11.39 -17.94
N VAL A 115 22.81 10.67 -17.21
CA VAL A 115 21.82 11.18 -16.24
C VAL A 115 22.01 10.47 -14.89
N PRO A 116 21.45 10.97 -13.78
CA PRO A 116 21.41 10.24 -12.52
C PRO A 116 20.78 8.85 -12.72
N LEU A 117 21.44 7.81 -12.18
CA LEU A 117 20.97 6.43 -12.19
C LEU A 117 20.71 5.97 -10.76
N LEU A 118 19.45 5.72 -10.42
CA LEU A 118 19.02 5.34 -9.07
C LEU A 118 18.70 3.84 -9.06
N THR A 119 19.51 3.03 -8.38
CA THR A 119 19.39 1.57 -8.37
C THR A 119 19.05 1.02 -6.98
N PRO A 120 18.25 -0.05 -6.88
CA PRO A 120 18.04 -0.78 -5.64
C PRO A 120 19.21 -1.75 -5.33
N ALA A 121 20.21 -1.92 -6.19
CA ALA A 121 21.38 -2.77 -5.89
C ALA A 121 22.06 -2.33 -4.58
N MET A 122 22.61 -3.28 -3.81
CA MET A 122 23.02 -3.04 -2.42
C MET A 122 24.50 -3.27 -2.12
N VAL A 123 25.26 -3.85 -3.05
CA VAL A 123 26.68 -4.19 -2.80
C VAL A 123 27.52 -2.97 -2.43
N ASP A 124 28.38 -3.09 -1.42
CA ASP A 124 29.18 -1.98 -0.90
C ASP A 124 30.14 -1.38 -1.92
N THR A 125 30.64 -2.18 -2.86
CA THR A 125 31.58 -1.76 -3.91
C THR A 125 30.94 -0.97 -5.06
N LEU A 126 29.60 -0.87 -5.06
CA LEU A 126 28.80 -0.25 -6.12
C LEU A 126 29.26 1.18 -6.41
N LEU A 127 29.26 2.03 -5.38
CA LEU A 127 29.56 3.45 -5.52
C LEU A 127 31.06 3.72 -5.65
N THR A 128 31.92 2.87 -5.08
CA THR A 128 33.38 3.00 -5.27
C THR A 128 33.83 2.67 -6.69
N SER A 129 33.05 1.86 -7.41
CA SER A 129 33.32 1.52 -8.81
C SER A 129 32.84 2.60 -9.78
N ASP A 130 31.91 3.46 -9.36
CA ASP A 130 31.36 4.53 -10.19
C ASP A 130 32.29 5.74 -10.28
N THR A 131 32.92 5.90 -11.45
CA THR A 131 33.76 7.05 -11.78
C THR A 131 32.96 8.28 -12.23
N SER A 132 31.69 8.12 -12.62
CA SER A 132 30.83 9.21 -13.07
C SER A 132 30.26 10.02 -11.91
N GLY A 133 30.10 9.38 -10.75
CA GLY A 133 29.44 9.90 -9.57
C GLY A 133 27.98 10.28 -9.82
N ARG A 134 27.34 9.59 -10.78
CA ARG A 134 25.92 9.71 -11.15
C ARG A 134 25.10 8.51 -10.67
N LEU A 135 25.74 7.47 -10.11
CA LEU A 135 25.07 6.33 -9.52
C LEU A 135 24.61 6.66 -8.10
N LEU A 136 23.34 6.39 -7.81
CA LEU A 136 22.75 6.53 -6.49
C LEU A 136 22.12 5.21 -6.04
N ARG A 137 22.36 4.83 -4.79
CA ARG A 137 21.82 3.64 -4.14
C ARG A 137 20.54 3.99 -3.39
N MET A 138 19.45 3.31 -3.71
CA MET A 138 18.12 3.58 -3.13
C MET A 138 17.78 2.77 -1.88
N ARG A 139 18.63 1.81 -1.54
CA ARG A 139 18.50 0.93 -0.37
C ARG A 139 19.75 1.06 0.50
N ALA A 140 19.61 0.73 1.79
CA ALA A 140 20.75 0.73 2.70
C ALA A 140 21.84 -0.24 2.23
N ALA A 141 23.10 0.17 2.39
CA ALA A 141 24.27 -0.64 2.07
C ALA A 141 24.35 -1.93 2.89
N GLU A 142 24.95 -2.99 2.33
CA GLU A 142 25.13 -4.29 3.00
C GLU A 142 25.83 -4.16 4.36
N VAL A 143 26.85 -3.30 4.45
CA VAL A 143 27.54 -3.03 5.73
C VAL A 143 26.59 -2.51 6.82
N LEU A 144 25.56 -1.73 6.47
CA LEU A 144 24.59 -1.23 7.44
C LEU A 144 23.62 -2.33 7.88
N ARG A 145 23.24 -3.23 6.96
CA ARG A 145 22.41 -4.42 7.27
C ARG A 145 23.12 -5.34 8.27
N GLY A 146 24.40 -5.65 8.03
CA GLY A 146 25.21 -6.47 8.92
C GLY A 146 25.41 -5.83 10.30
N ARG A 147 25.61 -4.51 10.37
CA ARG A 147 25.71 -3.76 11.64
C ARG A 147 24.41 -3.79 12.43
N ALA A 148 23.28 -3.51 11.78
CA ALA A 148 21.96 -3.55 12.43
C ALA A 148 21.64 -4.95 12.98
N LEU A 149 21.96 -6.01 12.22
CA LEU A 149 21.78 -7.38 12.70
C LEU A 149 22.67 -7.68 13.90
N ALA A 150 23.96 -7.33 13.86
CA ALA A 150 24.86 -7.54 14.99
C ALA A 150 24.41 -6.77 16.23
N ASP A 151 24.00 -5.52 16.07
CA ASP A 151 23.49 -4.68 17.16
C ASP A 151 22.25 -5.29 17.80
N TYR A 152 21.23 -5.64 17.03
CA TYR A 152 20.04 -6.29 17.56
C TYR A 152 20.34 -7.63 18.26
N LEU A 153 21.15 -8.50 17.65
CA LEU A 153 21.46 -9.81 18.25
C LEU A 153 22.24 -9.68 19.56
N ILE A 154 23.16 -8.72 19.67
CA ILE A 154 24.07 -8.60 20.81
C ILE A 154 23.50 -7.68 21.90
N THR A 155 22.88 -6.57 21.51
CA THR A 155 22.36 -5.55 22.41
C THR A 155 20.94 -5.89 22.87
N ASP A 156 20.06 -6.37 21.99
CA ASP A 156 18.66 -6.60 22.35
C ASP A 156 18.44 -8.05 22.78
N LEU A 157 18.89 -9.01 21.97
CA LEU A 157 18.77 -10.43 22.30
C LEU A 157 19.85 -10.95 23.24
N GLN A 158 20.86 -10.14 23.55
CA GLN A 158 21.96 -10.48 24.47
C GLN A 158 22.73 -11.76 24.06
N VAL A 159 22.74 -12.08 22.77
CA VAL A 159 23.43 -13.26 22.23
C VAL A 159 24.94 -13.05 22.28
N ARG A 160 25.70 -14.11 22.60
CA ARG A 160 27.16 -14.08 22.72
C ARG A 160 27.86 -15.21 21.95
N ARG A 161 27.20 -16.36 21.75
CA ARG A 161 27.75 -17.50 21.01
C ARG A 161 27.15 -17.56 19.62
N ILE A 162 27.78 -16.88 18.68
CA ILE A 162 27.29 -16.74 17.31
C ILE A 162 28.13 -17.63 16.38
N ALA A 163 27.46 -18.52 15.63
CA ALA A 163 28.06 -19.23 14.51
C ALA A 163 27.59 -18.61 13.20
N THR A 164 28.49 -18.49 12.23
CA THR A 164 28.17 -18.02 10.87
C THR A 164 28.42 -19.14 9.88
N VAL A 165 27.55 -19.25 8.88
CA VAL A 165 27.72 -20.18 7.75
C VAL A 165 27.60 -19.41 6.45
N GLN A 166 28.52 -19.67 5.55
CA GLN A 166 28.57 -19.10 4.21
C GLN A 166 28.34 -20.20 3.18
N LEU A 167 27.31 -20.04 2.37
CA LEU A 167 26.94 -20.92 1.28
C LEU A 167 27.37 -20.27 -0.04
N GLY A 168 28.36 -20.87 -0.71
CA GLY A 168 29.02 -20.29 -1.89
C GLY A 168 30.17 -19.34 -1.57
N PHE A 169 30.92 -18.96 -2.61
CA PHE A 169 32.12 -18.07 -2.50
C PHE A 169 31.94 -16.74 -3.22
N ASP A 170 30.70 -16.34 -3.45
CA ASP A 170 30.45 -15.06 -4.09
C ASP A 170 31.02 -13.94 -3.24
N ILE A 171 31.66 -12.98 -3.91
CA ILE A 171 32.38 -11.89 -3.25
C ILE A 171 31.43 -11.06 -2.38
N ASP A 172 30.20 -10.87 -2.85
CA ASP A 172 29.12 -10.15 -2.16
C ASP A 172 28.72 -10.87 -0.85
N VAL A 173 28.58 -12.20 -0.91
CA VAL A 173 28.26 -13.04 0.26
C VAL A 173 29.38 -12.94 1.30
N THR A 174 30.64 -13.01 0.83
CA THR A 174 31.82 -12.91 1.70
C THR A 174 31.91 -11.54 2.38
N ALA A 175 31.57 -10.46 1.67
CA ALA A 175 31.54 -9.11 2.23
C ALA A 175 30.51 -8.98 3.36
N GLY A 176 29.31 -9.55 3.19
CA GLY A 176 28.28 -9.57 4.23
C GLY A 176 28.73 -10.27 5.52
N VAL A 177 29.37 -11.44 5.40
CA VAL A 177 29.92 -12.20 6.54
C VAL A 177 30.98 -11.40 7.29
N ILE A 178 31.89 -10.73 6.56
CA ILE A 178 32.94 -9.88 7.14
C ILE A 178 32.32 -8.69 7.86
N GLY A 179 31.42 -7.96 7.20
CA GLY A 179 30.78 -6.77 7.75
C GLY A 179 30.04 -7.07 9.06
N PHE A 180 29.29 -8.16 9.12
CA PHE A 180 28.65 -8.62 10.35
C PHE A 180 29.65 -9.02 11.44
N SER A 181 30.69 -9.80 11.09
CA SER A 181 31.70 -10.24 12.06
C SER A 181 32.50 -9.07 12.65
N GLU A 182 32.80 -8.05 11.84
CA GLU A 182 33.44 -6.82 12.30
C GLU A 182 32.52 -6.01 13.22
N ALA A 183 31.24 -5.90 12.89
CA ALA A 183 30.25 -5.22 13.72
C ALA A 183 30.08 -5.93 15.08
N ALA A 184 29.95 -7.26 15.07
CA ALA A 184 29.89 -8.06 16.30
C ALA A 184 31.13 -7.85 17.17
N ARG A 185 32.33 -7.84 16.56
CA ARG A 185 33.59 -7.59 17.27
C ARG A 185 33.65 -6.19 17.89
N ALA A 186 33.13 -5.18 17.19
CA ALA A 186 33.04 -3.82 17.71
C ALA A 186 32.11 -3.73 18.94
N LEU A 187 31.10 -4.60 19.02
CA LEU A 187 30.20 -4.77 20.16
C LEU A 187 30.74 -5.75 21.24
N GLY A 188 31.98 -6.20 21.12
CA GLY A 188 32.64 -7.05 22.11
C GLY A 188 32.37 -8.55 21.98
N VAL A 189 31.74 -9.01 20.88
CA VAL A 189 31.46 -10.43 20.62
C VAL A 189 32.30 -10.91 19.44
N THR A 190 33.11 -11.96 19.66
CA THR A 190 33.85 -12.61 18.57
C THR A 190 33.01 -13.77 18.03
N THR A 191 32.64 -13.70 16.75
CA THR A 191 31.96 -14.80 16.06
C THR A 191 32.89 -16.00 15.91
N GLN A 192 32.32 -17.21 15.85
CA GLN A 192 33.10 -18.36 15.41
C GLN A 192 33.54 -18.14 13.95
N PRO A 193 34.70 -18.70 13.52
CA PRO A 193 35.09 -18.66 12.12
C PRO A 193 33.96 -19.18 11.22
N ALA A 194 33.65 -18.45 10.16
CA ALA A 194 32.57 -18.80 9.26
C ALA A 194 32.81 -20.18 8.65
N LEU A 195 31.85 -21.09 8.82
CA LEU A 195 31.88 -22.39 8.16
C LEU A 195 31.44 -22.21 6.71
N GLN A 196 32.18 -22.81 5.79
CA GLN A 196 31.96 -22.62 4.35
C GLN A 196 31.42 -23.90 3.71
N VAL A 197 30.37 -23.74 2.91
CA VAL A 197 29.75 -24.80 2.13
C VAL A 197 29.87 -24.44 0.66
N GLN A 198 30.66 -25.22 -0.10
CA GLN A 198 30.80 -24.99 -1.54
C GLN A 198 29.60 -25.54 -2.33
N ASN A 199 29.09 -26.69 -1.90
CA ASN A 199 28.04 -27.43 -2.57
C ASN A 199 27.22 -28.23 -1.55
N PRO A 200 26.00 -28.66 -1.91
CA PRO A 200 25.10 -29.35 -0.99
C PRO A 200 25.66 -30.64 -0.36
N ALA A 201 26.62 -31.31 -1.01
CA ALA A 201 27.22 -32.53 -0.46
C ALA A 201 28.02 -32.28 0.83
N GLY A 202 28.46 -31.03 1.08
CA GLY A 202 29.12 -30.62 2.31
C GLY A 202 28.18 -30.35 3.49
N ASN A 203 26.86 -30.23 3.27
CA ASN A 203 25.91 -29.76 4.26
C ASN A 203 25.94 -30.59 5.54
N ALA A 204 25.92 -31.92 5.44
CA ALA A 204 25.82 -32.80 6.61
C ALA A 204 27.00 -32.63 7.59
N ALA A 205 28.22 -32.48 7.06
CA ALA A 205 29.41 -32.28 7.89
C ALA A 205 29.39 -30.91 8.60
N ILE A 206 29.01 -29.85 7.87
CA ILE A 206 28.91 -28.50 8.43
C ILE A 206 27.78 -28.41 9.46
N ILE A 207 26.62 -29.00 9.20
CA ILE A 207 25.51 -29.06 10.15
C ILE A 207 25.91 -29.78 11.44
N SER A 208 26.62 -30.91 11.34
CA SER A 208 27.12 -31.62 12.52
C SER A 208 28.10 -30.77 13.33
N GLN A 209 28.98 -30.00 12.67
CA GLN A 209 29.88 -29.06 13.33
C GLN A 209 29.13 -27.91 14.02
N LEU A 210 28.12 -27.33 13.36
CA LEU A 210 27.29 -26.26 13.92
C LEU A 210 26.54 -26.74 15.19
N ILE A 211 25.89 -27.90 15.12
CA ILE A 211 25.18 -28.48 16.27
C ILE A 211 26.18 -28.78 17.40
N GLY A 212 27.32 -29.38 17.09
CA GLY A 212 28.36 -29.70 18.07
C GLY A 212 28.99 -28.46 18.73
N ALA A 213 29.07 -27.34 18.00
CA ALA A 213 29.54 -26.06 18.53
C ALA A 213 28.54 -25.40 19.49
N ASN A 214 27.28 -25.86 19.51
CA ASN A 214 26.20 -25.39 20.37
C ASN A 214 26.10 -23.86 20.44
N PRO A 215 25.94 -23.15 19.31
CA PRO A 215 25.75 -21.71 19.32
C PRO A 215 24.44 -21.32 20.01
N GLU A 216 24.19 -20.03 20.20
CA GLU A 216 22.88 -19.49 20.56
C GLU A 216 22.08 -19.11 19.30
N ILE A 217 22.79 -18.71 18.25
CA ILE A 217 22.23 -18.39 16.94
C ILE A 217 23.18 -18.82 15.82
N ILE A 218 22.60 -19.28 14.71
CA ILE A 218 23.30 -19.52 13.45
C ILE A 218 22.90 -18.42 12.45
N VAL A 219 23.86 -17.66 11.95
CA VAL A 219 23.64 -16.65 10.92
C VAL A 219 24.08 -17.20 9.57
N ILE A 220 23.14 -17.27 8.63
CA ILE A 220 23.30 -17.87 7.31
C ILE A 220 23.51 -16.76 6.28
N TYR A 221 24.51 -16.94 5.42
CA TYR A 221 24.79 -16.09 4.26
C TYR A 221 24.89 -16.95 3.02
N GLY A 222 24.33 -16.51 1.90
CA GLY A 222 24.42 -17.19 0.62
C GLY A 222 23.17 -17.01 -0.22
N HIS A 223 23.17 -17.58 -1.42
CA HIS A 223 22.03 -17.44 -2.33
C HIS A 223 20.77 -18.16 -1.79
N PRO A 224 19.55 -17.60 -1.96
CA PRO A 224 18.29 -18.18 -1.49
C PRO A 224 18.09 -19.66 -1.84
N THR A 225 18.43 -20.05 -3.08
CA THR A 225 18.31 -21.43 -3.58
C THR A 225 19.21 -22.45 -2.87
N GLN A 226 20.23 -21.99 -2.14
CA GLN A 226 21.09 -22.84 -1.31
C GLN A 226 20.70 -22.73 0.17
N ALA A 227 20.35 -21.52 0.63
CA ALA A 227 20.03 -21.23 2.02
C ALA A 227 18.78 -21.95 2.53
N GLY A 228 17.69 -21.99 1.74
CA GLY A 228 16.46 -22.66 2.14
C GLY A 228 16.66 -24.16 2.42
N PRO A 229 17.17 -24.94 1.44
CA PRO A 229 17.46 -26.36 1.64
C PRO A 229 18.48 -26.64 2.75
N PHE A 230 19.47 -25.75 2.94
CA PHE A 230 20.42 -25.87 4.05
C PHE A 230 19.73 -25.70 5.40
N TYR A 231 18.86 -24.69 5.55
CA TYR A 231 18.12 -24.42 6.78
C TYR A 231 17.14 -25.56 7.12
N GLU A 232 16.44 -26.11 6.13
CA GLU A 232 15.61 -27.31 6.29
C GLU A 232 16.43 -28.52 6.78
N SER A 233 17.59 -28.76 6.16
CA SER A 233 18.50 -29.84 6.58
C SER A 233 19.02 -29.63 8.02
N LEU A 234 19.26 -28.38 8.41
CA LEU A 234 19.68 -28.01 9.77
C LEU A 234 18.58 -28.31 10.80
N ARG A 235 17.33 -27.95 10.50
CA ARG A 235 16.15 -28.27 11.34
C ARG A 235 15.94 -29.78 11.43
N ALA A 236 15.98 -30.50 10.31
CA ALA A 236 15.85 -31.95 10.26
C ALA A 236 16.95 -32.70 11.05
N ALA A 237 18.14 -32.11 11.16
CA ALA A 237 19.23 -32.63 11.99
C ALA A 237 19.06 -32.37 13.49
N GLY A 238 17.97 -31.73 13.92
CA GLY A 238 17.59 -31.52 15.31
C GLY A 238 17.99 -30.17 15.90
N TRP A 239 18.43 -29.20 15.10
CA TRP A 239 18.70 -27.85 15.58
C TRP A 239 17.40 -27.09 15.89
N SER A 240 17.17 -26.74 17.15
CA SER A 240 16.00 -25.98 17.61
C SER A 240 16.33 -24.54 18.02
N GLY A 241 17.59 -24.11 17.93
CA GLY A 241 18.01 -22.76 18.31
C GLY A 241 17.59 -21.68 17.30
N LEU A 242 17.97 -20.44 17.60
CA LEU A 242 17.70 -19.30 16.73
C LEU A 242 18.49 -19.42 15.42
N ALA A 243 17.93 -18.87 14.35
CA ALA A 243 18.62 -18.69 13.09
C ALA A 243 18.34 -17.29 12.55
N ALA A 244 19.31 -16.72 11.85
CA ALA A 244 19.13 -15.52 11.06
C ALA A 244 19.54 -15.79 9.61
N TYR A 245 18.77 -15.31 8.65
CA TYR A 245 19.11 -15.31 7.24
C TYR A 245 18.73 -13.96 6.64
N THR A 246 19.69 -13.31 6.00
CA THR A 246 19.55 -11.89 5.61
C THR A 246 18.50 -11.68 4.52
N ASP A 247 18.25 -12.67 3.67
CA ASP A 247 17.42 -12.52 2.48
C ASP A 247 16.22 -13.49 2.52
N ALA A 248 15.64 -13.66 3.72
CA ALA A 248 14.53 -14.59 3.96
C ALA A 248 13.21 -14.17 3.29
N ASP A 249 13.13 -12.94 2.78
CA ASP A 249 12.02 -12.43 1.98
C ASP A 249 12.11 -12.82 0.49
N ALA A 250 13.20 -13.47 0.07
CA ALA A 250 13.34 -13.98 -1.29
C ALA A 250 12.42 -15.20 -1.53
N PRO A 251 11.61 -15.22 -2.61
CA PRO A 251 10.70 -16.33 -2.92
C PRO A 251 11.38 -17.70 -2.93
N ALA A 252 12.56 -17.80 -3.56
CA ALA A 252 13.33 -19.03 -3.63
C ALA A 252 13.79 -19.57 -2.26
N PHE A 253 13.85 -18.74 -1.23
CA PHE A 253 14.08 -19.19 0.15
C PHE A 253 12.77 -19.61 0.80
N SER A 254 11.74 -18.76 0.78
CA SER A 254 10.46 -19.02 1.46
C SER A 254 9.74 -20.25 0.91
N GLU A 255 9.81 -20.50 -0.40
CA GLU A 255 9.25 -21.70 -1.04
C GLU A 255 9.99 -23.00 -0.67
N ALA A 256 11.28 -22.88 -0.34
CA ALA A 256 12.12 -24.02 0.00
C ALA A 256 12.04 -24.40 1.49
N VAL A 257 11.47 -23.55 2.34
CA VAL A 257 11.35 -23.76 3.79
C VAL A 257 9.90 -24.07 4.15
N SER A 258 9.69 -25.14 4.90
CA SER A 258 8.36 -25.57 5.35
C SER A 258 7.74 -24.59 6.33
N ALA A 259 6.41 -24.53 6.34
CA ALA A 259 5.65 -23.66 7.26
C ALA A 259 5.94 -23.95 8.75
N GLU A 260 6.29 -25.21 9.09
CA GLU A 260 6.69 -25.58 10.47
C GLU A 260 8.03 -24.96 10.88
N ASN A 261 8.94 -24.73 9.92
CA ASN A 261 10.31 -24.29 10.18
C ASN A 261 10.55 -22.79 9.93
N ILE A 262 9.68 -22.14 9.15
CA ILE A 262 9.87 -20.73 8.76
C ILE A 262 9.65 -19.75 9.94
N GLY A 263 8.76 -20.12 10.86
CA GLY A 263 8.46 -19.34 12.06
C GLY A 263 9.67 -19.14 12.96
N GLY A 264 9.84 -17.92 13.45
CA GLY A 264 10.92 -17.53 14.38
C GLY A 264 12.25 -17.16 13.71
N LEU A 265 12.38 -17.30 12.39
CA LEU A 265 13.59 -16.92 11.66
C LEU A 265 13.79 -15.40 11.66
N VAL A 266 14.97 -14.93 12.07
CA VAL A 266 15.32 -13.50 12.04
C VAL A 266 15.84 -13.13 10.64
N SER A 267 15.43 -11.98 10.11
CA SER A 267 15.84 -11.47 8.80
C SER A 267 16.09 -9.96 8.83
N VAL A 268 16.70 -9.45 7.76
CA VAL A 268 17.10 -8.03 7.63
C VAL A 268 16.54 -7.48 6.32
N THR A 269 15.77 -6.41 6.37
CA THR A 269 15.18 -5.78 5.19
C THR A 269 15.36 -4.27 5.23
N THR A 270 15.26 -3.59 4.08
CA THR A 270 15.23 -2.12 4.01
C THR A 270 13.81 -1.56 4.11
N TRP A 271 12.80 -2.42 3.94
CA TRP A 271 11.40 -2.07 4.13
C TRP A 271 10.58 -3.34 4.47
N PRO A 272 10.03 -3.45 5.69
CA PRO A 272 9.21 -4.59 6.05
C PRO A 272 7.78 -4.41 5.56
N LEU A 273 7.19 -5.45 4.94
CA LEU A 273 5.80 -5.46 4.49
C LEU A 273 4.79 -5.03 5.58
N THR A 274 5.09 -5.41 6.82
CA THR A 274 4.27 -5.16 8.02
C THR A 274 4.59 -3.84 8.69
N ALA A 275 5.35 -2.95 8.05
CA ALA A 275 5.51 -1.58 8.51
C ALA A 275 4.15 -0.93 8.74
N THR A 276 4.02 -0.29 9.91
CA THR A 276 2.77 0.32 10.38
C THR A 276 2.73 1.83 10.22
N ASP A 277 3.80 2.44 9.71
CA ASP A 277 3.78 3.87 9.44
C ASP A 277 2.79 4.21 8.30
N PRO A 278 2.23 5.43 8.30
CA PRO A 278 1.23 5.81 7.30
C PRO A 278 1.72 5.75 5.85
N ALA A 279 3.01 6.03 5.60
CA ALA A 279 3.56 6.03 4.25
C ALA A 279 3.64 4.59 3.71
N SER A 280 4.13 3.66 4.53
CA SER A 280 4.16 2.24 4.20
C SER A 280 2.75 1.65 4.03
N THR A 281 1.80 2.05 4.86
CA THR A 281 0.40 1.59 4.76
C THR A 281 -0.24 2.07 3.46
N ASP A 282 -0.17 3.36 3.14
CA ASP A 282 -0.71 3.92 1.89
C ASP A 282 -0.03 3.30 0.65
N PHE A 283 1.30 3.15 0.67
CA PHE A 283 2.03 2.50 -0.42
C PHE A 283 1.58 1.05 -0.62
N ARG A 284 1.56 0.25 0.45
CA ARG A 284 1.18 -1.16 0.39
C ARG A 284 -0.24 -1.34 -0.12
N ASP A 285 -1.20 -0.61 0.44
CA ASP A 285 -2.61 -0.79 0.12
C ASP A 285 -2.87 -0.37 -1.33
N ARG A 286 -2.24 0.70 -1.81
CA ARG A 286 -2.31 1.11 -3.22
C ARG A 286 -1.61 0.15 -4.16
N TYR A 287 -0.48 -0.43 -3.75
CA TYR A 287 0.24 -1.39 -4.56
C TYR A 287 -0.57 -2.68 -4.71
N ILE A 288 -1.11 -3.22 -3.62
CA ILE A 288 -2.00 -4.38 -3.63
C ILE A 288 -3.24 -4.09 -4.47
N PHE A 289 -3.85 -2.91 -4.32
CA PHE A 289 -5.00 -2.53 -5.11
C PHE A 289 -4.69 -2.41 -6.62
N ALA A 290 -3.52 -1.87 -6.97
CA ALA A 290 -3.15 -1.63 -8.36
C ALA A 290 -2.68 -2.89 -9.09
N PHE A 291 -2.08 -3.84 -8.37
CA PHE A 291 -1.35 -4.96 -8.98
C PHE A 291 -1.75 -6.34 -8.46
N ALA A 292 -2.65 -6.43 -7.48
CA ALA A 292 -3.00 -7.69 -6.79
C ALA A 292 -1.80 -8.44 -6.20
N GLU A 293 -0.69 -7.73 -5.97
CA GLU A 293 0.57 -8.30 -5.51
C GLU A 293 1.03 -7.65 -4.20
N VAL A 294 1.81 -8.39 -3.43
CA VAL A 294 2.47 -7.85 -2.25
C VAL A 294 3.74 -7.09 -2.68
N PRO A 295 3.90 -5.81 -2.32
CA PRO A 295 5.12 -5.10 -2.64
C PRO A 295 6.33 -5.67 -1.88
N ASN A 296 7.49 -5.61 -2.52
CA ASN A 296 8.77 -5.97 -1.93
C ASN A 296 9.64 -4.71 -1.68
N PRO A 297 10.80 -4.83 -1.01
CA PRO A 297 11.67 -3.70 -0.73
C PRO A 297 12.22 -2.99 -1.98
N ILE A 298 12.22 -3.65 -3.14
CA ILE A 298 12.69 -3.10 -4.42
C ILE A 298 11.65 -2.15 -5.01
N ALA A 299 10.37 -2.55 -4.99
CA ALA A 299 9.26 -1.69 -5.37
C ALA A 299 9.17 -0.45 -4.46
N ALA A 300 9.32 -0.65 -3.14
CA ALA A 300 9.39 0.43 -2.16
C ALA A 300 10.53 1.43 -2.48
N ALA A 301 11.72 0.92 -2.80
CA ALA A 301 12.87 1.75 -3.17
C ALA A 301 12.66 2.54 -4.47
N SER A 302 11.99 1.95 -5.46
CA SER A 302 11.66 2.62 -6.73
C SER A 302 10.60 3.71 -6.54
N TYR A 303 9.57 3.44 -5.72
CA TYR A 303 8.57 4.44 -5.33
C TYR A 303 9.23 5.66 -4.67
N ASP A 304 10.14 5.41 -3.72
CA ASP A 304 10.94 6.44 -3.05
C ASP A 304 11.87 7.20 -4.01
N ALA A 305 12.48 6.50 -4.98
CA ALA A 305 13.35 7.13 -5.98
C ALA A 305 12.61 8.20 -6.80
N VAL A 306 11.36 7.93 -7.21
CA VAL A 306 10.54 8.90 -7.94
C VAL A 306 10.22 10.11 -7.07
N TYR A 307 9.92 9.94 -5.78
CA TYR A 307 9.69 11.07 -4.89
C TYR A 307 10.95 11.88 -4.57
N LEU A 308 12.10 11.22 -4.47
CA LEU A 308 13.39 11.88 -4.33
C LEU A 308 13.71 12.72 -5.57
N LEU A 309 13.47 12.19 -6.77
CA LEU A 309 13.56 12.93 -8.04
C LEU A 309 12.60 14.12 -8.06
N ALA A 310 11.34 13.91 -7.66
CA ALA A 310 10.33 14.96 -7.63
C ALA A 310 10.77 16.12 -6.74
N GLU A 311 11.34 15.84 -5.57
CA GLU A 311 11.84 16.88 -4.67
C GLU A 311 13.08 17.60 -5.22
N ALA A 312 13.98 16.89 -5.90
CA ALA A 312 15.12 17.52 -6.55
C ALA A 312 14.70 18.45 -7.71
N ILE A 313 13.66 18.09 -8.47
CA ILE A 313 13.10 18.89 -9.58
C ILE A 313 12.48 20.21 -9.08
N ARG A 314 11.91 20.23 -7.86
CA ARG A 314 11.34 21.45 -7.27
C ARG A 314 12.40 22.54 -7.02
N ARG A 315 13.67 22.15 -6.92
CA ARG A 315 14.78 23.05 -6.62
C ARG A 315 15.39 23.61 -7.91
N PRO A 316 15.84 24.87 -7.93
CA PRO A 316 16.54 25.41 -9.09
C PRO A 316 17.90 24.74 -9.25
N GLY A 317 18.40 24.62 -10.48
CA GLY A 317 19.74 24.09 -10.76
C GLY A 317 19.75 22.71 -11.41
N GLU A 318 20.90 22.05 -11.33
CA GLU A 318 21.13 20.75 -11.96
C GLU A 318 20.60 19.61 -11.06
N LEU A 319 19.93 18.63 -11.67
CA LEU A 319 19.16 17.60 -10.96
C LEU A 319 20.03 16.75 -10.03
N LEU A 320 21.20 16.28 -10.49
CA LEU A 320 22.11 15.47 -9.67
C LEU A 320 22.60 16.25 -8.45
N THR A 321 22.95 17.51 -8.64
CA THR A 321 23.38 18.40 -7.57
C THR A 321 22.28 18.55 -6.52
N ASN A 322 21.05 18.75 -6.95
CA ASN A 322 19.90 18.87 -6.06
C ASN A 322 19.63 17.56 -5.31
N LEU A 323 19.68 16.41 -5.99
CA LEU A 323 19.52 15.08 -5.38
C LEU A 323 20.50 14.86 -4.23
N LEU A 324 21.77 15.17 -4.43
CA LEU A 324 22.83 14.98 -3.43
C LEU A 324 22.72 15.95 -2.23
N GLN A 325 21.90 17.00 -2.34
CA GLN A 325 21.65 17.99 -1.28
C GLN A 325 20.31 17.79 -0.57
N LEU A 326 19.56 16.74 -0.90
CA LEU A 326 18.32 16.42 -0.21
C LEU A 326 18.61 15.84 1.18
N ASP A 327 17.81 16.24 2.14
CA ASP A 327 17.84 15.74 3.52
C ASP A 327 16.41 15.65 4.04
N ASN A 328 16.17 14.71 4.94
CA ASN A 328 14.91 14.46 5.62
C ASN A 328 13.70 14.27 4.69
N ILE A 329 13.89 13.65 3.53
CA ILE A 329 12.80 13.38 2.60
C ILE A 329 12.05 12.14 3.08
N GLN A 330 10.76 12.29 3.39
CA GLN A 330 9.96 11.19 3.89
C GLN A 330 9.62 10.21 2.76
N GLY A 331 10.19 9.01 2.84
CA GLY A 331 9.91 7.87 1.97
C GLY A 331 9.21 6.73 2.72
N VAL A 332 8.80 5.71 1.98
CA VAL A 332 8.18 4.49 2.53
C VAL A 332 9.21 3.66 3.30
N GLN A 333 10.48 3.68 2.88
CA GLN A 333 11.58 3.01 3.60
C GLN A 333 11.93 3.72 4.91
N GLY A 334 11.45 4.95 5.11
CA GLY A 334 11.89 5.88 6.15
C GLY A 334 12.48 7.14 5.55
N SER A 335 13.30 7.86 6.32
CA SER A 335 13.87 9.13 5.86
C SER A 335 14.99 8.89 4.84
N LEU A 336 14.92 9.56 3.69
CA LEU A 336 15.98 9.61 2.69
C LEU A 336 16.82 10.87 2.91
N ARG A 337 18.14 10.68 3.05
CA ARG A 337 19.07 11.76 3.44
C ARG A 337 20.38 11.78 2.63
N PRO A 338 20.34 11.91 1.29
CA PRO A 338 21.56 11.97 0.49
C PRO A 338 22.65 12.93 1.00
N ALA A 339 22.25 14.09 1.54
CA ALA A 339 23.19 15.11 2.03
C ALA A 339 23.96 14.70 3.30
N GLN A 340 23.45 13.74 4.06
CA GLN A 340 24.06 13.26 5.31
C GLN A 340 24.87 11.97 5.13
N LEU A 341 24.82 11.38 3.94
CA LEU A 341 25.45 10.10 3.64
C LEU A 341 26.63 10.27 2.68
N SER A 342 27.41 9.20 2.53
CA SER A 342 28.46 9.13 1.50
C SER A 342 27.86 9.41 0.12
N ARG A 343 28.63 10.07 -0.75
CA ARG A 343 28.15 10.45 -2.09
C ARG A 343 27.53 9.24 -2.81
N GLY A 344 26.29 9.40 -3.25
CA GLY A 344 25.50 8.38 -3.96
C GLY A 344 24.63 7.52 -3.04
N GLU A 345 24.88 7.47 -1.74
CA GLU A 345 23.96 6.82 -0.80
C GLU A 345 22.75 7.72 -0.56
N THR A 346 21.55 7.15 -0.56
CA THR A 346 20.30 7.93 -0.33
C THR A 346 19.53 7.50 0.91
N SER A 347 19.65 6.22 1.30
CA SER A 347 18.93 5.62 2.41
C SER A 347 19.92 4.90 3.33
N SER A 348 19.66 4.97 4.63
CA SER A 348 20.37 4.20 5.66
C SER A 348 19.40 3.39 6.53
N ASN A 349 18.15 3.25 6.06
CA ASN A 349 17.08 2.60 6.78
C ASN A 349 17.24 1.08 6.71
N VAL A 350 17.28 0.44 7.88
CA VAL A 350 17.30 -1.00 8.03
C VAL A 350 16.25 -1.41 9.05
N ALA A 351 15.54 -2.50 8.78
CA ALA A 351 14.62 -3.14 9.69
C ALA A 351 15.08 -4.57 9.98
N ILE A 352 15.03 -4.95 11.26
CA ILE A 352 15.17 -6.33 11.70
C ILE A 352 13.77 -6.89 11.88
N VAL A 353 13.52 -8.06 11.30
CA VAL A 353 12.22 -8.72 11.34
C VAL A 353 12.37 -10.15 11.82
N GLN A 354 11.31 -10.71 12.39
CA GLN A 354 11.16 -12.13 12.65
C GLN A 354 10.00 -12.66 11.83
N LEU A 355 10.20 -13.72 11.06
CA LEU A 355 9.10 -14.33 10.32
C LEU A 355 8.16 -15.05 11.28
N ASN A 356 6.86 -14.88 11.10
CA ASN A 356 5.85 -15.69 11.78
C ASN A 356 5.69 -17.05 11.09
N ASP A 357 4.79 -17.89 11.61
CA ASP A 357 4.53 -19.25 11.09
C ASP A 357 4.01 -19.27 9.64
N PHE A 358 3.63 -18.10 9.09
CA PHE A 358 3.19 -17.90 7.71
C PHE A 358 4.25 -17.22 6.83
N GLY A 359 5.47 -17.04 7.32
CA GLY A 359 6.55 -16.36 6.60
C GLY A 359 6.42 -14.83 6.55
N ALA A 360 5.41 -14.25 7.21
CA ALA A 360 5.23 -12.80 7.22
C ALA A 360 6.16 -12.14 8.24
N PRO A 361 6.85 -11.05 7.87
CA PRO A 361 7.79 -10.40 8.76
C PRO A 361 7.07 -9.70 9.92
N GLN A 362 7.52 -9.88 11.15
CA GLN A 362 7.15 -9.06 12.30
C GLN A 362 8.30 -8.13 12.64
N LEU A 363 8.04 -6.83 12.73
CA LEU A 363 9.07 -5.83 12.98
C LEU A 363 9.61 -5.96 14.41
N LEU A 364 10.93 -6.14 14.54
CA LEU A 364 11.64 -6.25 15.82
C LEU A 364 12.40 -4.97 16.18
N ALA A 365 13.10 -4.40 15.20
CA ALA A 365 13.90 -3.19 15.39
C ALA A 365 14.01 -2.39 14.09
N ARG A 366 14.22 -1.07 14.20
CA ARG A 366 14.52 -0.18 13.09
C ARG A 366 15.82 0.57 13.36
N PHE A 367 16.56 0.84 12.29
CA PHE A 367 17.81 1.58 12.33
C PHE A 367 17.80 2.67 11.26
N GLU A 368 18.34 3.83 11.61
CA GLU A 368 18.61 4.96 10.72
C GLU A 368 20.02 5.47 11.01
N ALA A 369 20.82 5.72 9.97
CA ALA A 369 22.22 6.12 10.10
C ALA A 369 23.06 5.21 11.02
N GLY A 370 22.73 3.91 11.10
CA GLY A 370 23.40 2.94 11.97
C GLY A 370 23.09 3.10 13.46
N GLN A 371 22.01 3.80 13.81
CA GLN A 371 21.49 3.91 15.18
C GLN A 371 20.08 3.33 15.24
N GLN A 372 19.78 2.58 16.29
CA GLN A 372 18.43 2.06 16.50
C GLN A 372 17.47 3.22 16.82
N ILE A 373 16.29 3.20 16.19
CA ILE A 373 15.22 4.18 16.41
C ILE A 373 13.98 3.50 17.02
N PRO A 374 13.15 4.23 17.79
CA PRO A 374 11.91 3.67 18.34
C PRO A 374 10.92 3.23 17.24
N LEU A 375 10.19 2.14 17.49
CA LEU A 375 9.24 1.56 16.54
C LEU A 375 8.01 2.46 16.29
N ASP A 376 7.67 3.34 17.24
CA ASP A 376 6.55 4.28 17.20
C ASP A 376 6.87 5.62 16.51
N GLN A 377 8.13 5.86 16.14
CA GLN A 377 8.52 7.04 15.37
C GLN A 377 8.21 6.86 13.88
N ALA A 378 6.93 6.95 13.54
CA ALA A 378 6.43 7.18 12.19
C ALA A 378 6.26 8.69 11.98
N VAL A 379 7.12 9.31 11.18
CA VAL A 379 6.95 10.71 10.79
C VAL A 379 5.88 10.76 9.69
N ALA A 380 4.71 11.32 10.02
CA ALA A 380 3.62 11.45 9.05
C ALA A 380 4.09 12.29 7.85
N ARG A 381 3.91 11.74 6.64
CA ARG A 381 4.03 12.52 5.41
C ARG A 381 2.88 13.54 5.39
N PRO A 382 3.13 14.84 5.16
CA PRO A 382 2.03 15.76 4.90
C PRO A 382 1.30 15.28 3.66
N THR A 383 0.05 14.85 3.82
CA THR A 383 -0.86 14.66 2.70
C THR A 383 -0.96 16.01 1.98
N PRO A 384 -0.67 16.10 0.67
CA PRO A 384 -0.87 17.35 -0.05
C PRO A 384 -2.33 17.75 0.14
N THR A 385 -2.54 18.90 0.79
CA THR A 385 -3.86 19.52 0.88
C THR A 385 -4.28 19.84 -0.56
N PRO A 386 -5.40 19.33 -1.07
CA PRO A 386 -5.83 19.64 -2.43
C PRO A 386 -6.02 21.15 -2.55
N ALA A 387 -5.15 21.80 -3.34
CA ALA A 387 -5.36 23.16 -3.76
C ALA A 387 -6.49 23.15 -4.79
N ALA A 388 -7.62 23.76 -4.45
CA ALA A 388 -8.74 23.91 -5.36
C ALA A 388 -8.30 24.68 -6.62
N THR A 389 -8.21 23.97 -7.73
CA THR A 389 -7.99 24.53 -9.06
C THR A 389 -9.32 24.41 -9.82
N PRO A 390 -9.72 25.39 -10.65
CA PRO A 390 -11.05 25.42 -11.24
C PRO A 390 -11.36 24.13 -11.97
N THR A 391 -12.49 23.51 -11.63
CA THR A 391 -13.03 22.31 -12.27
C THR A 391 -13.21 22.58 -13.77
N PRO A 392 -12.46 21.92 -14.65
CA PRO A 392 -12.92 21.74 -16.02
C PRO A 392 -14.22 20.95 -15.97
N GLN A 393 -15.26 21.40 -16.67
CA GLN A 393 -16.51 20.66 -16.74
C GLN A 393 -16.30 19.31 -17.44
N GLY A 394 -16.38 18.23 -16.66
CA GLY A 394 -16.42 16.84 -17.13
C GLY A 394 -15.07 16.16 -17.29
N VAL A 395 -15.13 14.86 -17.59
CA VAL A 395 -13.95 14.04 -17.92
C VAL A 395 -13.66 14.17 -19.41
N VAL A 396 -12.40 14.40 -19.77
CA VAL A 396 -11.93 14.45 -21.16
C VAL A 396 -10.89 13.35 -21.37
N ALA A 397 -10.98 12.59 -22.47
CA ALA A 397 -9.96 11.63 -22.88
C ALA A 397 -9.22 12.14 -24.11
N THR A 398 -7.90 12.00 -24.14
CA THR A 398 -7.04 12.33 -25.29
C THR A 398 -6.51 11.04 -25.92
N ILE A 399 -6.61 10.93 -27.24
CA ILE A 399 -6.14 9.76 -28.00
C ILE A 399 -4.61 9.75 -28.08
N THR A 400 -3.95 8.73 -27.51
CA THR A 400 -2.47 8.66 -27.44
C THR A 400 -1.82 7.89 -28.60
N ARG A 401 -2.57 7.04 -29.31
CA ARG A 401 -2.11 6.28 -30.50
C ARG A 401 -2.49 6.93 -31.82
N ALA A 402 -1.78 6.57 -32.90
CA ALA A 402 -2.01 7.08 -34.26
C ALA A 402 -3.49 7.03 -34.69
N VAL A 403 -4.19 5.93 -34.36
CA VAL A 403 -5.62 5.74 -34.60
C VAL A 403 -6.23 4.95 -33.44
N GLN A 404 -7.37 5.42 -32.93
CA GLN A 404 -8.17 4.73 -31.92
C GLN A 404 -9.50 4.26 -32.49
N ASN A 405 -9.79 2.97 -32.40
CA ASN A 405 -11.10 2.44 -32.77
C ASN A 405 -12.15 2.85 -31.73
N VAL A 406 -13.28 3.37 -32.22
CA VAL A 406 -14.51 3.54 -31.47
C VAL A 406 -15.41 2.35 -31.77
N ARG A 407 -15.87 1.64 -30.75
CA ARG A 407 -16.62 0.38 -30.88
C ARG A 407 -18.06 0.52 -30.42
N SER A 408 -18.92 -0.41 -30.85
CA SER A 408 -20.33 -0.49 -30.42
C SER A 408 -20.53 -1.01 -29.00
N GLY A 409 -19.50 -1.59 -28.38
CA GLY A 409 -19.46 -2.05 -26.98
C GLY A 409 -18.01 -2.15 -26.49
N PRO A 410 -17.78 -2.37 -25.19
CA PRO A 410 -16.45 -2.56 -24.63
C PRO A 410 -15.88 -3.92 -25.06
N GLU A 411 -14.57 -4.02 -25.29
CA GLU A 411 -13.80 -5.20 -25.75
C GLU A 411 -13.64 -5.30 -27.29
N LEU A 412 -12.85 -6.28 -27.74
CA LEU A 412 -12.45 -6.44 -29.15
C LEU A 412 -13.48 -7.16 -30.01
N ASN A 413 -14.43 -7.88 -29.39
CA ASN A 413 -15.52 -8.64 -30.02
C ASN A 413 -16.69 -7.76 -30.53
N TYR A 414 -16.78 -6.50 -30.10
CA TYR A 414 -17.74 -5.54 -30.62
C TYR A 414 -17.24 -4.86 -31.89
N ASP A 415 -18.16 -4.60 -32.82
CA ASP A 415 -17.86 -3.95 -34.10
C ASP A 415 -17.24 -2.57 -33.92
N VAL A 416 -16.26 -2.25 -34.78
CA VAL A 416 -15.70 -0.90 -34.89
C VAL A 416 -16.68 -0.02 -35.66
N ILE A 417 -17.23 0.99 -35.00
CA ILE A 417 -18.20 1.95 -35.56
C ILE A 417 -17.54 3.24 -36.07
N GLY A 418 -16.25 3.43 -35.77
CA GLY A 418 -15.47 4.56 -36.26
C GLY A 418 -14.07 4.59 -35.69
N GLN A 419 -13.34 5.66 -36.00
CA GLN A 419 -11.97 5.86 -35.57
C GLN A 419 -11.74 7.34 -35.20
N LEU A 420 -10.89 7.56 -34.21
CA LEU A 420 -10.40 8.87 -33.76
C LEU A 420 -8.89 8.95 -33.99
N SER A 421 -8.37 10.15 -34.27
CA SER A 421 -6.95 10.34 -34.58
C SER A 421 -6.13 10.72 -33.35
N GLN A 422 -4.82 10.48 -33.39
CA GLN A 422 -3.91 10.90 -32.31
C GLN A 422 -4.05 12.39 -31.98
N GLY A 423 -4.11 12.71 -30.68
CA GLY A 423 -4.27 14.07 -30.18
C GLY A 423 -5.70 14.60 -30.19
N GLU A 424 -6.66 13.85 -30.74
CA GLU A 424 -8.08 14.20 -30.66
C GLU A 424 -8.57 14.07 -29.20
N GLN A 425 -9.38 15.04 -28.76
CA GLN A 425 -9.96 15.08 -27.43
C GLN A 425 -11.45 14.79 -27.50
N VAL A 426 -11.92 13.88 -26.65
CA VAL A 426 -13.33 13.50 -26.57
C VAL A 426 -13.83 13.63 -25.14
N GLN A 427 -15.04 14.16 -24.99
CA GLN A 427 -15.70 14.20 -23.69
C GLN A 427 -16.21 12.80 -23.34
N VAL A 428 -15.86 12.34 -22.16
CA VAL A 428 -16.31 11.05 -21.63
C VAL A 428 -17.63 11.26 -20.90
N ILE A 429 -18.63 10.46 -21.27
CA ILE A 429 -20.01 10.55 -20.78
C ILE A 429 -20.41 9.35 -19.90
N GLY A 430 -19.56 8.33 -19.80
CA GLY A 430 -19.80 7.13 -18.99
C GLY A 430 -18.61 6.18 -19.03
N ALA A 431 -18.69 5.06 -18.32
CA ALA A 431 -17.69 3.98 -18.37
C ALA A 431 -18.33 2.61 -18.10
N ASN A 432 -17.62 1.52 -18.39
CA ASN A 432 -17.95 0.21 -17.82
C ASN A 432 -17.53 0.13 -16.34
N ILE A 433 -17.96 -0.91 -15.64
CA ILE A 433 -17.89 -1.01 -14.17
C ILE A 433 -16.46 -0.96 -13.60
N ASP A 434 -15.47 -1.42 -14.36
CA ASP A 434 -14.04 -1.45 -14.05
C ASP A 434 -13.27 -0.27 -14.68
N PHE A 435 -13.97 0.64 -15.39
CA PHE A 435 -13.42 1.77 -16.13
C PHE A 435 -12.38 1.39 -17.21
N SER A 436 -12.28 0.12 -17.62
CA SER A 436 -11.35 -0.32 -18.67
C SER A 436 -11.77 0.18 -20.06
N TRP A 437 -13.03 0.57 -20.22
CA TRP A 437 -13.60 1.21 -21.40
C TRP A 437 -14.44 2.44 -21.04
N LEU A 438 -14.23 3.51 -21.80
CA LEU A 438 -14.92 4.78 -21.62
C LEU A 438 -15.98 4.95 -22.71
N VAL A 439 -17.11 5.55 -22.34
CA VAL A 439 -18.22 5.85 -23.24
C VAL A 439 -18.13 7.30 -23.67
N ILE A 440 -18.24 7.53 -24.98
CA ILE A 440 -18.29 8.86 -25.60
C ILE A 440 -19.55 9.01 -26.44
N GLU A 441 -19.99 10.24 -26.65
CA GLU A 441 -20.95 10.57 -27.70
C GLU A 441 -20.19 10.55 -29.04
N PHE A 442 -20.49 9.59 -29.91
CA PHE A 442 -19.84 9.46 -31.21
C PHE A 442 -20.88 9.46 -32.33
N ARG A 443 -20.95 10.58 -33.08
CA ARG A 443 -21.86 10.76 -34.24
C ARG A 443 -23.34 10.51 -33.92
N GLY A 444 -23.80 10.91 -32.73
CA GLY A 444 -25.20 10.80 -32.30
C GLY A 444 -25.59 9.43 -31.75
N GLN A 445 -24.62 8.56 -31.46
CA GLN A 445 -24.80 7.30 -30.74
C GLN A 445 -23.67 7.10 -29.71
N GLN A 446 -23.85 6.16 -28.78
CA GLN A 446 -22.81 5.81 -27.82
C GLN A 446 -21.69 5.03 -28.51
N GLY A 447 -20.44 5.43 -28.23
CA GLY A 447 -19.25 4.74 -28.69
C GLY A 447 -18.32 4.40 -27.53
N TRP A 448 -17.68 3.24 -27.62
CA TRP A 448 -16.80 2.70 -26.58
C TRP A 448 -15.34 2.79 -27.03
N ILE A 449 -14.48 3.31 -26.16
CA ILE A 449 -13.04 3.45 -26.39
C ILE A 449 -12.26 2.84 -25.22
N SER A 450 -11.20 2.08 -25.52
CA SER A 450 -10.42 1.39 -24.47
C SER A 450 -9.55 2.39 -23.72
N ARG A 451 -9.61 2.37 -22.38
CA ARG A 451 -8.83 3.25 -21.51
C ARG A 451 -7.33 2.96 -21.55
N SER A 452 -6.95 1.71 -21.80
CA SER A 452 -5.54 1.26 -21.86
C SER A 452 -4.65 2.07 -22.83
N ILE A 453 -5.27 2.85 -23.70
CA ILE A 453 -4.65 3.61 -24.78
C ILE A 453 -5.18 5.06 -24.87
N LEU A 454 -5.58 5.64 -23.72
CA LEU A 454 -6.05 7.02 -23.57
C LEU A 454 -5.34 7.74 -22.42
N ASP A 455 -5.16 9.05 -22.54
CA ASP A 455 -4.84 9.93 -21.41
C ASP A 455 -6.14 10.60 -20.94
N THR A 456 -6.60 10.31 -19.72
CA THR A 456 -7.85 10.88 -19.16
C THR A 456 -7.56 12.04 -18.22
N PHE A 457 -8.30 13.13 -18.35
CA PHE A 457 -8.26 14.31 -17.49
C PHE A 457 -9.62 14.48 -16.80
N GLY A 458 -9.63 14.57 -15.47
CA GLY A 458 -10.83 14.60 -14.64
C GLY A 458 -11.07 13.31 -13.85
N SER A 459 -11.98 13.36 -12.88
CA SER A 459 -12.29 12.21 -12.01
C SER A 459 -13.25 11.25 -12.71
N LEU A 460 -12.79 10.04 -13.06
CA LEU A 460 -13.65 9.01 -13.63
C LEU A 460 -14.79 8.58 -12.70
N ASN A 461 -14.61 8.72 -11.38
CA ASN A 461 -15.63 8.40 -10.38
C ASN A 461 -16.90 9.27 -10.49
N THR A 462 -16.89 10.33 -11.29
CA THR A 462 -18.09 11.16 -11.56
C THR A 462 -18.88 10.66 -12.77
N LEU A 463 -18.37 9.68 -13.51
CA LEU A 463 -19.03 9.13 -14.68
C LEU A 463 -20.07 8.08 -14.28
N PRO A 464 -21.26 8.08 -14.93
CA PRO A 464 -22.20 6.99 -14.75
C PRO A 464 -21.66 5.69 -15.34
N ILE A 465 -21.92 4.57 -14.66
CA ILE A 465 -21.66 3.24 -15.21
C ILE A 465 -22.73 2.94 -16.27
N VAL A 466 -22.27 2.61 -17.49
CA VAL A 466 -23.11 2.23 -18.62
C VAL A 466 -22.99 0.72 -18.78
N ASN A 467 -24.12 0.01 -18.81
CA ASN A 467 -24.11 -1.42 -19.09
C ASN A 467 -23.85 -1.66 -20.59
N PRO A 468 -22.96 -2.58 -20.97
CA PRO A 468 -22.66 -2.84 -22.36
C PRO A 468 -23.87 -3.42 -23.12
N PRO A 469 -24.01 -3.13 -24.42
CA PRO A 469 -25.03 -3.78 -25.25
C PRO A 469 -24.74 -5.28 -25.40
N PRO A 470 -25.75 -6.15 -25.60
CA PRO A 470 -25.54 -7.58 -25.78
C PRO A 470 -24.71 -7.85 -27.05
N THR A 471 -23.65 -8.66 -26.91
CA THR A 471 -22.72 -9.02 -27.99
C THR A 471 -23.43 -9.89 -29.05
N PRO A 472 -23.16 -9.73 -30.37
CA PRO A 472 -23.64 -10.68 -31.37
C PRO A 472 -23.05 -12.08 -31.13
N THR A 473 -23.89 -13.11 -31.12
CA THR A 473 -23.53 -14.51 -30.81
C THR A 473 -22.50 -15.06 -31.80
N PRO A 474 -21.27 -15.44 -31.38
CA PRO A 474 -20.29 -16.06 -32.26
C PRO A 474 -20.60 -17.53 -32.54
N ALA A 475 -20.24 -17.99 -33.74
CA ALA A 475 -20.23 -19.41 -34.10
C ALA A 475 -19.08 -20.15 -33.37
N PRO A 476 -19.22 -21.47 -33.08
CA PRO A 476 -18.30 -22.17 -32.19
C PRO A 476 -16.92 -22.37 -32.82
N SER A 477 -15.88 -22.00 -32.06
CA SER A 477 -14.45 -22.19 -32.32
C SER A 477 -13.89 -23.16 -31.26
N PRO A 478 -12.85 -23.97 -31.52
CA PRO A 478 -12.44 -25.06 -30.65
C PRO A 478 -12.06 -24.55 -29.25
N THR A 479 -12.61 -25.21 -28.24
CA THR A 479 -12.50 -24.85 -26.83
C THR A 479 -11.04 -24.88 -26.38
N ALA A 480 -10.53 -23.73 -25.95
CA ALA A 480 -9.31 -23.68 -25.15
C ALA A 480 -9.47 -24.62 -23.94
N PRO A 481 -8.40 -25.27 -23.47
CA PRO A 481 -8.48 -26.07 -22.25
C PRO A 481 -9.05 -25.20 -21.12
N PRO A 482 -9.93 -25.73 -20.27
CA PRO A 482 -10.50 -24.95 -19.19
C PRO A 482 -9.37 -24.54 -18.23
N LEU A 483 -9.38 -23.28 -17.78
CA LEU A 483 -8.55 -22.78 -16.69
C LEU A 483 -9.40 -22.64 -15.42
N PRO A 484 -8.79 -22.66 -14.21
CA PRO A 484 -9.46 -22.23 -12.98
C PRO A 484 -9.77 -20.72 -12.97
N ASP A 485 -10.60 -20.28 -12.03
CA ASP A 485 -10.98 -18.87 -11.82
C ASP A 485 -11.40 -18.66 -10.35
N ILE A 486 -10.55 -18.08 -9.53
CA ILE A 486 -10.63 -18.00 -8.06
C ILE A 486 -11.31 -16.68 -7.68
N VAL A 487 -12.59 -16.79 -7.35
CA VAL A 487 -13.40 -15.65 -6.94
C VAL A 487 -13.63 -15.68 -5.44
N LEU A 488 -13.42 -14.54 -4.77
CA LEU A 488 -13.83 -14.36 -3.38
C LEU A 488 -15.30 -13.90 -3.31
N ASP A 489 -16.20 -14.79 -2.89
CA ASP A 489 -17.64 -14.52 -2.90
C ASP A 489 -18.09 -13.64 -1.71
N SER A 490 -17.55 -13.86 -0.51
CA SER A 490 -17.93 -13.13 0.71
C SER A 490 -16.95 -13.33 1.85
N ALA A 491 -17.01 -12.46 2.86
CA ALA A 491 -16.28 -12.64 4.12
C ALA A 491 -17.13 -12.17 5.30
N PHE A 492 -16.97 -12.82 6.46
CA PHE A 492 -17.58 -12.40 7.72
C PHE A 492 -16.61 -12.62 8.88
N VAL A 493 -16.73 -11.80 9.94
CA VAL A 493 -15.85 -11.86 11.11
C VAL A 493 -16.58 -12.38 12.34
N THR A 494 -15.89 -13.18 13.13
CA THR A 494 -16.35 -13.68 14.45
C THR A 494 -15.27 -13.45 15.50
N PRO A 495 -15.58 -12.81 16.64
CA PRO A 495 -16.83 -12.11 16.96
C PRO A 495 -17.00 -10.83 16.09
N SER A 496 -18.24 -10.37 15.95
CA SER A 496 -18.58 -9.08 15.33
C SER A 496 -19.41 -8.25 16.32
N PRO A 497 -18.92 -7.09 16.80
CA PRO A 497 -17.60 -6.52 16.51
C PRO A 497 -16.46 -7.38 17.06
N ILE A 498 -15.25 -7.22 16.50
CA ILE A 498 -14.02 -7.79 17.07
C ILE A 498 -13.80 -7.17 18.45
N ILE A 499 -13.50 -8.00 19.43
CA ILE A 499 -13.17 -7.53 20.79
C ILE A 499 -11.68 -7.21 20.86
N PRO A 500 -11.27 -6.01 21.31
CA PRO A 500 -9.85 -5.66 21.44
C PRO A 500 -9.06 -6.69 22.23
N ASN A 501 -7.87 -7.06 21.73
CA ASN A 501 -6.95 -8.04 22.29
C ASN A 501 -7.52 -9.47 22.41
N ALA A 502 -8.66 -9.76 21.80
CA ALA A 502 -9.19 -11.11 21.66
C ALA A 502 -8.89 -11.66 20.26
N LEU A 503 -8.87 -13.00 20.15
CA LEU A 503 -8.73 -13.68 18.87
C LEU A 503 -9.98 -13.42 18.01
N PHE A 504 -9.78 -12.97 16.78
CA PHE A 504 -10.82 -12.90 15.76
C PHE A 504 -10.56 -13.93 14.66
N THR A 505 -11.63 -14.30 13.96
CA THR A 505 -11.59 -15.12 12.75
C THR A 505 -12.41 -14.45 11.66
N VAL A 506 -11.77 -14.11 10.54
CA VAL A 506 -12.44 -13.75 9.29
C VAL A 506 -12.57 -14.99 8.44
N SER A 507 -13.80 -15.45 8.24
CA SER A 507 -14.14 -16.57 7.37
C SER A 507 -14.47 -16.06 5.98
N VAL A 508 -13.63 -16.40 5.01
CA VAL A 508 -13.70 -16.00 3.60
C VAL A 508 -14.25 -17.17 2.78
N SER A 509 -15.29 -16.92 2.00
CA SER A 509 -15.81 -17.86 1.01
C SER A 509 -15.08 -17.63 -0.31
N VAL A 510 -14.38 -18.67 -0.79
CA VAL A 510 -13.66 -18.68 -2.06
C VAL A 510 -14.25 -19.75 -2.97
N ARG A 511 -14.42 -19.43 -4.24
CA ARG A 511 -14.97 -20.32 -5.25
C ARG A 511 -14.05 -20.40 -6.45
N ASN A 512 -13.87 -21.60 -6.99
CA ASN A 512 -13.31 -21.78 -8.32
C ASN A 512 -14.47 -21.74 -9.33
N ALA A 513 -14.70 -20.61 -9.98
CA ALA A 513 -15.69 -20.40 -11.04
C ALA A 513 -15.24 -20.97 -12.41
N GLY A 514 -13.98 -21.41 -12.51
CA GLY A 514 -13.36 -21.91 -13.72
C GLY A 514 -13.71 -23.36 -14.03
N GLY A 515 -13.31 -23.82 -15.22
CA GLY A 515 -13.60 -25.17 -15.70
C GLY A 515 -12.55 -26.22 -15.34
N ALA A 516 -11.41 -25.80 -14.78
CA ALA A 516 -10.33 -26.69 -14.33
C ALA A 516 -10.05 -26.53 -12.85
N ASN A 517 -9.37 -27.52 -12.27
CA ASN A 517 -8.98 -27.50 -10.87
C ASN A 517 -7.86 -26.47 -10.66
N ALA A 518 -8.01 -25.62 -9.65
CA ALA A 518 -6.94 -24.75 -9.18
C ALA A 518 -5.93 -25.58 -8.37
N GLY A 519 -4.64 -25.25 -8.54
CA GLY A 519 -3.57 -25.74 -7.69
C GLY A 519 -3.64 -25.15 -6.28
N GLN A 520 -2.58 -25.35 -5.50
CA GLN A 520 -2.46 -24.66 -4.22
C GLN A 520 -2.32 -23.16 -4.46
N PHE A 521 -2.97 -22.36 -3.61
CA PHE A 521 -2.83 -20.90 -3.59
C PHE A 521 -3.04 -20.35 -2.19
N ALA A 522 -2.66 -19.10 -1.93
CA ALA A 522 -2.88 -18.43 -0.66
C ALA A 522 -4.01 -17.40 -0.73
N ILE A 523 -4.76 -17.26 0.37
CA ILE A 523 -5.63 -16.11 0.62
C ILE A 523 -5.01 -15.32 1.76
N ALA A 524 -4.89 -14.01 1.62
CA ALA A 524 -4.32 -13.16 2.65
C ALA A 524 -4.96 -11.78 2.74
N ALA A 525 -4.81 -11.17 3.91
CA ALA A 525 -5.18 -9.78 4.15
C ALA A 525 -4.28 -9.19 5.24
N ASN A 526 -4.09 -7.87 5.19
CA ASN A 526 -3.37 -7.14 6.22
C ASN A 526 -4.34 -6.27 7.03
N PHE A 527 -4.66 -6.69 8.25
CA PHE A 527 -5.72 -6.10 9.07
C PHE A 527 -5.22 -4.89 9.89
N PRO A 528 -5.64 -3.64 9.60
CA PRO A 528 -5.43 -2.50 10.49
C PRO A 528 -6.17 -2.64 11.85
N PRO A 529 -5.86 -1.84 12.89
CA PRO A 529 -4.86 -0.77 12.92
C PRO A 529 -3.43 -1.24 13.12
N ASN A 530 -3.22 -2.49 13.58
CA ASN A 530 -1.89 -3.02 13.87
C ASN A 530 -1.19 -3.62 12.64
N ASN A 531 -1.82 -3.61 11.46
CA ASN A 531 -1.35 -4.28 10.24
C ASN A 531 -0.95 -5.73 10.51
N ILE A 532 -1.89 -6.49 11.09
CA ILE A 532 -1.74 -7.93 11.27
C ILE A 532 -1.93 -8.60 9.92
N PHE A 533 -0.83 -9.08 9.33
CA PHE A 533 -0.90 -9.95 8.18
C PHE A 533 -1.42 -11.33 8.61
N ALA A 534 -2.55 -11.74 8.05
CA ALA A 534 -3.11 -13.06 8.20
C ALA A 534 -3.28 -13.68 6.82
N SER A 535 -2.78 -14.91 6.68
CA SER A 535 -2.91 -15.69 5.46
C SER A 535 -3.34 -17.12 5.77
N ALA A 536 -3.85 -17.79 4.75
CA ALA A 536 -4.17 -19.20 4.81
C ALA A 536 -4.00 -19.82 3.44
N ILE A 537 -3.42 -21.02 3.43
CA ILE A 537 -3.19 -21.79 2.21
C ILE A 537 -4.44 -22.61 1.87
N VAL A 538 -4.88 -22.53 0.63
CA VAL A 538 -5.87 -23.41 0.02
C VAL A 538 -5.11 -24.50 -0.72
N PRO A 539 -5.17 -25.78 -0.30
CA PRO A 539 -4.39 -26.85 -0.92
C PRO A 539 -4.73 -27.16 -2.39
N GLY A 540 -5.84 -26.62 -2.88
CA GLY A 540 -6.42 -26.86 -4.20
C GLY A 540 -7.94 -26.70 -4.17
N LEU A 541 -8.51 -26.26 -5.29
CA LEU A 541 -9.97 -26.04 -5.38
C LEU A 541 -10.49 -26.59 -6.71
N ALA A 542 -11.34 -27.62 -6.67
CA ALA A 542 -11.86 -28.23 -7.90
C ALA A 542 -12.77 -27.26 -8.66
N ALA A 543 -12.92 -27.46 -9.97
CA ALA A 543 -13.83 -26.66 -10.80
C ALA A 543 -15.25 -26.60 -10.20
N GLY A 544 -15.79 -25.40 -10.01
CA GLY A 544 -17.09 -25.14 -9.40
C GLY A 544 -17.16 -25.28 -7.87
N GLN A 545 -16.07 -25.68 -7.20
CA GLN A 545 -16.06 -25.89 -5.76
C GLN A 545 -15.98 -24.57 -5.00
N ILE A 546 -16.65 -24.51 -3.85
CA ILE A 546 -16.54 -23.45 -2.86
C ILE A 546 -15.83 -24.00 -1.62
N ALA A 547 -14.92 -23.22 -1.05
CA ALA A 547 -14.28 -23.49 0.23
C ALA A 547 -14.41 -22.27 1.16
N THR A 548 -14.35 -22.52 2.46
CA THR A 548 -14.26 -21.47 3.47
C THR A 548 -12.86 -21.49 4.09
N VAL A 549 -12.21 -20.33 4.07
CA VAL A 549 -10.84 -20.13 4.53
C VAL A 549 -10.87 -19.15 5.70
N ASN A 550 -10.12 -19.45 6.76
CA ASN A 550 -10.11 -18.66 7.98
C ASN A 550 -8.81 -17.86 8.09
N LEU A 551 -8.92 -16.54 8.16
CA LEU A 551 -7.84 -15.63 8.51
C LEU A 551 -8.00 -15.23 9.98
N THR A 552 -6.99 -15.46 10.81
CA THR A 552 -7.07 -15.22 12.27
C THR A 552 -6.03 -14.23 12.74
N GLY A 553 -6.32 -13.54 13.83
CA GLY A 553 -5.40 -12.60 14.44
C GLY A 553 -5.92 -12.00 15.73
N THR A 554 -5.15 -11.08 16.30
CA THR A 554 -5.57 -10.26 17.45
C THR A 554 -5.33 -8.79 17.11
N LEU A 555 -6.32 -7.92 17.34
CA LEU A 555 -6.23 -6.49 17.03
C LEU A 555 -6.43 -5.68 18.30
N ALA A 556 -5.71 -4.57 18.42
CA ALA A 556 -5.87 -3.60 19.48
C ALA A 556 -6.62 -2.36 18.97
N ASN A 557 -7.04 -1.51 19.91
CA ASN A 557 -7.76 -0.26 19.67
C ASN A 557 -9.13 -0.44 19.00
N THR A 558 -10.14 0.26 19.51
CA THR A 558 -11.47 0.26 18.91
C THR A 558 -11.50 1.15 17.66
N GLY A 559 -12.37 0.85 16.71
CA GLY A 559 -12.48 1.59 15.46
C GLY A 559 -13.26 0.87 14.37
N PHE A 560 -13.43 1.55 13.25
CA PHE A 560 -14.02 1.01 12.02
C PHE A 560 -12.93 0.95 10.96
N TYR A 561 -12.77 -0.21 10.35
CA TYR A 561 -11.66 -0.49 9.46
C TYR A 561 -12.17 -1.18 8.20
N ALA A 562 -11.43 -0.98 7.11
CA ALA A 562 -11.60 -1.71 5.87
C ALA A 562 -10.26 -2.33 5.47
N VAL A 563 -10.33 -3.45 4.79
CA VAL A 563 -9.19 -4.18 4.25
C VAL A 563 -9.57 -4.80 2.92
N THR A 564 -8.60 -4.96 2.03
CA THR A 564 -8.76 -5.80 0.84
C THR A 564 -8.20 -7.18 1.13
N ILE A 565 -9.04 -8.20 1.03
CA ILE A 565 -8.65 -9.60 1.07
C ILE A 565 -8.27 -10.01 -0.35
N VAL A 566 -7.11 -10.64 -0.49
CA VAL A 566 -6.55 -11.08 -1.76
C VAL A 566 -6.66 -12.60 -1.82
N GLY A 567 -7.37 -13.11 -2.81
CA GLY A 567 -7.34 -14.50 -3.25
C GLY A 567 -6.22 -14.71 -4.26
N ASP A 568 -5.68 -15.92 -4.32
CA ASP A 568 -4.51 -16.25 -5.14
C ASP A 568 -3.36 -15.26 -5.00
N LEU A 569 -2.93 -15.03 -3.75
CA LEU A 569 -1.84 -14.13 -3.45
C LEU A 569 -0.60 -14.49 -4.28
N ASN A 570 -0.03 -13.49 -4.99
CA ASN A 570 1.11 -13.62 -5.91
C ASN A 570 0.80 -14.27 -7.28
N SER A 571 -0.47 -14.44 -7.65
CA SER A 571 -0.88 -15.09 -8.91
C SER A 571 -0.23 -16.47 -9.07
N GLU A 572 -0.30 -17.31 -8.02
CA GLU A 572 0.28 -18.65 -8.01
C GLU A 572 -0.47 -19.61 -8.94
N VAL A 573 -1.75 -19.34 -9.19
CA VAL A 573 -2.58 -20.09 -10.12
C VAL A 573 -2.77 -19.25 -11.38
N GLN A 574 -2.62 -19.86 -12.56
CA GLN A 574 -2.96 -19.19 -13.81
C GLN A 574 -4.46 -19.31 -14.07
N GLU A 575 -5.14 -18.17 -14.25
CA GLU A 575 -6.61 -18.12 -14.22
C GLU A 575 -7.25 -17.62 -15.51
N LEU A 576 -8.59 -17.75 -15.58
CA LEU A 576 -9.38 -17.13 -16.64
C LEU A 576 -9.41 -15.60 -16.51
N ASP A 577 -9.47 -15.09 -15.28
CA ASP A 577 -9.49 -13.66 -14.98
C ASP A 577 -8.74 -13.34 -13.67
N GLU A 578 -7.48 -12.94 -13.82
CA GLU A 578 -6.57 -12.56 -12.73
C GLU A 578 -7.02 -11.31 -11.95
N ASN A 579 -8.09 -10.63 -12.35
CA ASN A 579 -8.50 -9.36 -11.74
C ASN A 579 -9.66 -9.48 -10.75
N ASN A 580 -10.23 -10.68 -10.57
CA ASN A 580 -11.45 -10.88 -9.79
C ASN A 580 -11.22 -11.51 -8.39
N ASN A 581 -9.97 -11.56 -7.95
CA ASN A 581 -9.56 -12.23 -6.73
C ASN A 581 -9.58 -11.32 -5.49
N LEU A 582 -10.02 -10.07 -5.63
CA LEU A 582 -10.01 -9.08 -4.56
C LEU A 582 -11.39 -8.91 -3.92
N LEU A 583 -11.44 -8.94 -2.58
CA LEU A 583 -12.65 -8.68 -1.81
C LEU A 583 -12.42 -7.57 -0.78
N ASN A 584 -13.11 -6.44 -0.96
CA ASN A 584 -13.14 -5.39 0.06
C ASN A 584 -14.02 -5.82 1.24
N PHE A 585 -13.42 -5.86 2.42
CA PHE A 585 -14.05 -6.30 3.66
C PHE A 585 -13.96 -5.20 4.72
N SER A 586 -15.08 -4.87 5.36
CA SER A 586 -15.12 -3.90 6.46
C SER A 586 -15.49 -4.59 7.76
N TYR A 587 -14.87 -4.16 8.85
CA TYR A 587 -15.11 -4.70 10.19
C TYR A 587 -14.99 -3.60 11.25
N THR A 588 -15.56 -3.89 12.41
CA THR A 588 -15.53 -3.01 13.57
C THR A 588 -14.79 -3.71 14.69
N ILE A 589 -13.89 -2.99 15.34
CA ILE A 589 -13.30 -3.39 16.61
C ILE A 589 -13.98 -2.54 17.69
N ASN A 590 -14.64 -3.18 18.66
CA ASN A 590 -15.31 -2.43 19.73
C ASN A 590 -15.43 -3.27 21.01
N LYS A 591 -15.67 -2.57 22.12
CA LYS A 591 -16.05 -3.22 23.37
C LYS A 591 -17.50 -3.75 23.27
N PRO A 592 -17.87 -4.76 24.07
CA PRO A 592 -19.24 -5.28 24.10
C PRO A 592 -20.26 -4.16 24.38
N VAL A 593 -21.37 -4.16 23.63
CA VAL A 593 -22.49 -3.24 23.86
C VAL A 593 -23.34 -3.77 25.00
N ILE A 594 -23.54 -2.97 26.04
CA ILE A 594 -24.41 -3.29 27.18
C ILE A 594 -25.86 -2.96 26.84
N ARG A 595 -26.10 -1.79 26.23
CA ARG A 595 -27.44 -1.34 25.87
C ARG A 595 -27.42 -0.38 24.69
N GLN A 596 -28.41 -0.51 23.81
CA GLN A 596 -28.70 0.41 22.72
C GLN A 596 -30.21 0.61 22.61
N ALA A 597 -30.67 1.86 22.64
CA ALA A 597 -32.11 2.16 22.60
C ALA A 597 -32.38 3.60 22.12
N SER A 598 -33.65 3.88 21.85
CA SER A 598 -34.17 5.25 21.67
C SER A 598 -35.11 5.59 22.82
N GLN A 599 -35.02 6.82 23.32
CA GLN A 599 -35.81 7.29 24.46
C GLN A 599 -36.34 8.70 24.20
N LEU A 600 -37.61 8.91 24.54
CA LEU A 600 -38.21 10.24 24.68
C LEU A 600 -38.18 10.64 26.15
N LEU A 601 -37.67 11.83 26.44
CA LEU A 601 -37.58 12.43 27.76
C LEU A 601 -38.47 13.67 27.85
N ASN A 602 -39.41 13.66 28.78
CA ASN A 602 -40.13 14.85 29.23
C ASN A 602 -39.26 15.64 30.21
N SER A 603 -39.61 16.91 30.41
CA SER A 603 -38.93 17.72 31.43
C SER A 603 -39.06 17.08 32.81
N GLY A 604 -37.93 16.86 33.48
CA GLY A 604 -37.81 16.17 34.76
C GLY A 604 -37.45 14.69 34.64
N ASP A 605 -37.55 14.07 33.45
CA ASP A 605 -37.24 12.65 33.27
C ASP A 605 -35.74 12.38 33.43
N THR A 606 -35.41 11.27 34.09
CA THR A 606 -34.04 10.74 34.19
C THR A 606 -33.87 9.54 33.26
N LEU A 607 -32.70 9.44 32.64
CA LEU A 607 -32.31 8.30 31.81
C LEU A 607 -31.12 7.59 32.46
N ASP A 608 -31.36 6.34 32.87
CA ASP A 608 -30.34 5.32 33.16
C ASP A 608 -30.01 4.64 31.84
N LEU A 609 -28.75 4.71 31.41
CA LEU A 609 -28.29 4.23 30.10
C LEU A 609 -27.94 2.75 30.11
N GLU A 610 -27.53 2.18 31.24
CA GLU A 610 -27.28 0.76 31.46
C GLU A 610 -28.57 -0.06 31.60
N GLY A 611 -29.63 0.56 32.13
CA GLY A 611 -30.90 -0.11 32.42
C GLY A 611 -30.81 -1.08 33.59
N ASN A 612 -29.87 -0.87 34.52
CA ASN A 612 -29.74 -1.67 35.73
C ASN A 612 -30.65 -1.18 36.89
N ALA A 613 -31.40 -0.09 36.66
CA ALA A 613 -32.29 0.58 37.59
C ALA A 613 -31.58 1.16 38.84
N VAL A 614 -30.27 1.39 38.75
CA VAL A 614 -29.45 1.98 39.82
C VAL A 614 -28.95 3.35 39.37
N GLN A 615 -29.67 4.42 39.75
CA GLN A 615 -29.30 5.83 39.53
C GLN A 615 -29.27 6.22 38.03
N GLY A 616 -29.96 7.31 37.65
CA GLY A 616 -29.89 7.77 36.25
C GLY A 616 -28.53 8.38 35.92
N ASP A 617 -28.16 8.47 34.64
CA ASP A 617 -26.94 9.14 34.21
C ASP A 617 -27.19 10.56 33.74
N VAL A 618 -28.36 10.81 33.14
CA VAL A 618 -28.77 12.14 32.69
C VAL A 618 -30.20 12.50 33.09
N ASN A 619 -30.46 13.79 33.22
CA ASN A 619 -31.77 14.37 33.47
C ASN A 619 -32.04 15.51 32.49
N TRP A 620 -33.18 15.47 31.81
CA TRP A 620 -33.61 16.56 30.94
C TRP A 620 -34.47 17.56 31.71
N ASP A 621 -34.02 18.81 31.86
CA ASP A 621 -34.77 19.87 32.54
C ASP A 621 -35.04 21.04 31.59
N ALA A 622 -36.26 21.10 31.06
CA ALA A 622 -36.68 22.18 30.16
C ALA A 622 -36.92 23.51 30.89
N GLY A 623 -37.09 23.50 32.22
CA GLY A 623 -37.24 24.71 33.03
C GLY A 623 -35.95 25.50 33.13
N THR A 624 -34.82 24.79 33.27
CA THR A 624 -33.48 25.39 33.21
C THR A 624 -32.86 25.37 31.82
N GLY A 625 -33.42 24.57 30.89
CA GLY A 625 -32.94 24.43 29.52
C GLY A 625 -31.63 23.64 29.45
N LEU A 626 -31.46 22.64 30.31
CA LEU A 626 -30.23 21.86 30.46
C LEU A 626 -30.51 20.35 30.37
N LEU A 627 -29.62 19.64 29.67
CA LEU A 627 -29.42 18.21 29.88
C LEU A 627 -28.32 18.04 30.92
N ASN A 628 -28.67 17.60 32.13
CA ASN A 628 -27.74 17.50 33.26
C ASN A 628 -27.22 16.07 33.39
N ALA A 629 -25.91 15.90 33.54
CA ALA A 629 -25.34 14.65 34.02
C ALA A 629 -25.53 14.56 35.55
N ILE A 630 -25.93 13.40 36.04
CA ILE A 630 -26.31 13.17 37.45
C ILE A 630 -25.49 12.02 38.04
N PHE A 631 -25.46 11.95 39.38
CA PHE A 631 -24.81 10.86 40.13
C PHE A 631 -23.35 10.55 39.78
N GLY A 632 -22.60 11.55 39.28
CA GLY A 632 -21.17 11.41 38.95
C GLY A 632 -20.88 11.16 37.48
N ALA A 633 -21.91 10.93 36.66
CA ALA A 633 -21.78 10.85 35.21
C ALA A 633 -21.21 12.14 34.61
N LYS A 634 -20.65 12.02 33.40
CA LYS A 634 -20.10 13.13 32.62
C LYS A 634 -20.62 13.07 31.20
N ILE A 635 -20.88 14.22 30.61
CA ILE A 635 -21.32 14.35 29.22
C ILE A 635 -20.48 15.40 28.49
N ALA A 636 -20.41 15.30 27.17
CA ALA A 636 -19.93 16.39 26.31
C ALA A 636 -20.39 16.17 24.88
N ILE A 637 -20.57 17.24 24.12
CA ILE A 637 -20.76 17.12 22.67
C ILE A 637 -19.45 16.66 22.04
N ILE A 638 -19.51 15.63 21.20
CA ILE A 638 -18.37 15.19 20.39
C ILE A 638 -18.53 15.84 19.01
N PRO A 639 -17.68 16.80 18.64
CA PRO A 639 -17.79 17.50 17.37
C PRO A 639 -17.64 16.54 16.18
N ASN A 640 -18.46 16.72 15.14
CA ASN A 640 -18.41 15.94 13.89
C ASN A 640 -18.58 14.42 14.08
N ALA A 641 -19.13 13.97 15.21
CA ALA A 641 -19.39 12.55 15.45
C ALA A 641 -20.72 12.09 14.85
N ASN A 642 -20.75 10.81 14.44
CA ASN A 642 -21.95 10.10 14.00
C ASN A 642 -22.12 8.86 14.88
N LEU A 643 -23.31 8.67 15.45
CA LEU A 643 -23.60 7.55 16.35
C LEU A 643 -23.27 6.18 15.72
N ASN A 644 -23.46 6.03 14.41
CA ASN A 644 -23.21 4.77 13.70
C ASN A 644 -21.71 4.45 13.58
N THR A 645 -20.84 5.44 13.76
CA THR A 645 -19.37 5.29 13.71
C THR A 645 -18.72 5.52 15.08
N MET A 646 -19.52 5.60 16.15
CA MET A 646 -18.99 5.72 17.51
C MET A 646 -18.38 4.39 17.97
N HIS A 647 -17.28 4.49 18.71
CA HIS A 647 -16.63 3.36 19.36
C HIS A 647 -16.03 3.80 20.69
N TYR A 648 -15.68 2.83 21.54
CA TYR A 648 -15.29 3.06 22.94
C TYR A 648 -14.19 4.13 23.11
N ASP A 649 -13.13 4.08 22.29
CA ASP A 649 -11.98 4.99 22.42
C ASP A 649 -12.24 6.43 21.96
N LEU A 650 -13.27 6.69 21.12
CA LEU A 650 -13.68 8.07 20.79
C LEU A 650 -14.36 8.79 21.95
N ILE A 651 -14.79 8.04 22.97
CA ILE A 651 -15.42 8.58 24.18
C ILE A 651 -14.30 8.81 25.20
N ASP A 652 -13.45 9.80 24.94
CA ASP A 652 -12.29 10.13 25.77
C ASP A 652 -12.74 10.86 27.05
N PRO A 653 -12.40 10.38 28.27
CA PRO A 653 -12.69 11.06 29.52
C PRO A 653 -12.12 12.49 29.64
N ASN A 654 -11.06 12.81 28.90
CA ASN A 654 -10.52 14.17 28.86
C ASN A 654 -11.43 15.14 28.07
N ILE A 655 -12.25 14.61 27.17
CA ILE A 655 -13.22 15.38 26.37
C ILE A 655 -14.60 15.34 27.04
N VAL A 656 -15.03 14.15 27.48
CA VAL A 656 -16.33 13.90 28.11
C VAL A 656 -16.25 14.16 29.62
N ASN A 657 -16.24 15.43 29.99
CA ASN A 657 -16.00 15.86 31.38
C ASN A 657 -16.97 16.92 31.90
N GLN A 658 -18.01 17.27 31.14
CA GLN A 658 -18.98 18.30 31.54
C GLN A 658 -20.11 17.69 32.38
N VAL A 659 -20.78 18.54 33.16
CA VAL A 659 -21.92 18.14 34.02
C VAL A 659 -23.27 18.55 33.44
N SER A 660 -23.29 19.33 32.36
CA SER A 660 -24.54 19.76 31.71
C SER A 660 -24.29 20.23 30.28
N ILE A 661 -25.27 20.06 29.39
CA ILE A 661 -25.28 20.63 28.03
C ILE A 661 -26.50 21.56 27.88
N PRO A 662 -26.32 22.81 27.39
CA PRO A 662 -27.43 23.71 27.12
C PRO A 662 -28.35 23.22 25.99
N ALA A 663 -29.65 23.44 26.13
CA ALA A 663 -30.68 23.08 25.14
C ALA A 663 -30.39 23.64 23.75
N GLY A 664 -29.81 24.85 23.66
CA GLY A 664 -29.44 25.47 22.38
C GLY A 664 -28.36 24.70 21.61
N SER A 665 -27.65 23.79 22.25
CA SER A 665 -26.65 22.91 21.64
C SER A 665 -27.18 21.51 21.31
N LEU A 666 -28.40 21.18 21.73
CA LEU A 666 -29.06 19.90 21.49
C LEU A 666 -29.87 19.94 20.18
N VAL A 667 -29.20 20.22 19.06
CA VAL A 667 -29.84 20.22 17.74
C VAL A 667 -29.84 18.79 17.15
N PRO A 668 -30.85 18.42 16.34
CA PRO A 668 -30.93 17.10 15.72
C PRO A 668 -29.63 16.71 14.99
N GLY A 669 -29.18 15.48 15.21
CA GLY A 669 -27.94 14.92 14.67
C GLY A 669 -26.71 15.10 15.57
N VAL A 670 -26.75 15.97 16.58
CA VAL A 670 -25.63 16.14 17.53
C VAL A 670 -25.41 14.85 18.32
N VAL A 671 -24.15 14.44 18.42
CA VAL A 671 -23.73 13.29 19.24
C VAL A 671 -23.06 13.79 20.52
N ILE A 672 -23.50 13.21 21.62
CA ILE A 672 -23.09 13.49 22.99
C ILE A 672 -22.39 12.25 23.52
N GLY A 673 -21.11 12.36 23.88
CA GLY A 673 -20.41 11.33 24.64
C GLY A 673 -20.87 11.33 26.08
N ILE A 674 -20.86 10.16 26.71
CA ILE A 674 -21.19 10.00 28.13
C ILE A 674 -20.25 9.02 28.81
N LEU A 675 -19.77 9.41 29.99
CA LEU A 675 -19.23 8.50 31.00
C LEU A 675 -20.35 8.29 32.01
N THR A 676 -20.81 7.06 32.14
CA THR A 676 -21.92 6.73 33.03
C THR A 676 -21.47 6.71 34.48
N ALA A 677 -22.42 6.74 35.42
CA ALA A 677 -22.11 6.69 36.84
C ALA A 677 -21.35 5.41 37.25
N ASP A 678 -21.59 4.31 36.53
CA ASP A 678 -20.96 3.00 36.74
C ASP A 678 -19.58 2.87 36.06
N GLY A 679 -19.11 3.91 35.37
CA GLY A 679 -17.80 3.93 34.71
C GLY A 679 -17.78 3.29 33.32
N ASN A 680 -18.96 3.03 32.72
CA ASN A 680 -19.08 2.65 31.33
C ASN A 680 -19.00 3.89 30.43
N ARG A 681 -18.85 3.65 29.13
CA ARG A 681 -18.78 4.71 28.12
C ARG A 681 -19.90 4.56 27.12
N GLY A 682 -20.55 5.65 26.74
CA GLY A 682 -21.60 5.62 25.74
C GLY A 682 -21.63 6.88 24.87
N ALA A 683 -22.52 6.84 23.89
CA ALA A 683 -22.83 7.97 23.03
C ALA A 683 -24.34 8.08 22.83
N MET A 684 -24.86 9.31 22.76
CA MET A 684 -26.26 9.64 22.55
C MET A 684 -26.38 10.61 21.38
N ARG A 685 -27.19 10.30 20.37
CA ARG A 685 -27.59 11.23 19.31
C ARG A 685 -28.89 11.91 19.66
N VAL A 686 -28.95 13.23 19.50
CA VAL A 686 -30.20 13.99 19.54
C VAL A 686 -31.00 13.71 18.27
N ASP A 687 -32.17 13.10 18.41
CA ASP A 687 -33.07 12.85 17.29
C ASP A 687 -34.00 14.04 17.06
N ASN A 688 -34.51 14.64 18.14
CA ASN A 688 -35.38 15.81 18.10
C ASN A 688 -35.43 16.54 19.45
N LEU A 689 -35.64 17.86 19.42
CA LEU A 689 -35.97 18.66 20.59
C LEU A 689 -37.12 19.62 20.24
N ALA A 690 -38.34 19.30 20.70
CA ALA A 690 -39.54 20.08 20.42
C ALA A 690 -40.52 19.98 21.59
N ASN A 691 -41.30 21.04 21.84
CA ASN A 691 -42.32 21.08 22.91
C ASN A 691 -41.79 20.66 24.30
N ASN A 692 -40.56 21.07 24.64
CA ASN A 692 -39.88 20.69 25.89
C ASN A 692 -39.63 19.18 26.06
N GLN A 693 -39.70 18.39 24.98
CA GLN A 693 -39.38 16.98 24.97
C GLN A 693 -38.13 16.72 24.13
N LEU A 694 -37.20 15.92 24.69
CA LEU A 694 -35.94 15.55 24.07
C LEU A 694 -35.99 14.08 23.66
N SER A 695 -35.80 13.81 22.37
CA SER A 695 -35.69 12.45 21.83
C SER A 695 -34.23 12.13 21.55
N LEU A 696 -33.77 10.97 22.04
CA LEU A 696 -32.39 10.52 21.92
C LEU A 696 -32.33 9.07 21.42
N THR A 697 -31.27 8.73 20.67
CA THR A 697 -30.87 7.35 20.39
C THR A 697 -29.46 7.15 20.93
N PHE A 698 -29.19 6.07 21.65
CA PHE A 698 -27.92 5.89 22.35
C PHE A 698 -27.39 4.47 22.30
N VAL A 699 -26.09 4.33 22.56
CA VAL A 699 -25.35 3.08 22.71
C VAL A 699 -24.39 3.20 23.89
N VAL A 700 -24.27 2.13 24.69
CA VAL A 700 -23.38 2.03 25.86
C VAL A 700 -22.50 0.81 25.73
N TYR A 701 -21.21 0.99 25.99
CA TYR A 701 -20.16 -0.01 25.89
C TYR A 701 -19.64 -0.39 27.27
N GLN A 702 -19.34 -1.68 27.45
CA GLN A 702 -18.72 -2.19 28.66
C GLN A 702 -17.26 -1.74 28.76
N ASN A 703 -16.89 -1.23 29.94
CA ASN A 703 -15.50 -0.86 30.26
C ASN A 703 -14.56 -2.08 30.21
#